data_AF-A0A941WTL9-F1
#
_entry.id   AF-A0A941WTL9-F1
#
_cell.length_a   1.000
_cell.length_b   1.000
_cell.length_c   1.000
_cell.angle_alpha   90.00
_cell.angle_beta   90.00
_cell.angle_gamma   90.00
#
_symmetry.space_group_name_H-M   'P 1'
#
loop_
_entity.id
_entity.type
_entity.pdbx_description
1 polymer ?
#
loop_
_entity_poly.entity_id
_entity_poly.type
_entity_poly.pdbx_seq_one_letter_code
_entity_poly.pdbx_strand_id
1 'polypeptide(L)'
;MPEITNDEKEIIEQRLEYIGLDLENVPEFLKSFKPLNYRPLESYDDTYKIYKYIDICDIQILITPTDRLTSLQEKYKLASPILEYLDSENEEDIEKFAKFLEMVKNLKIDDIEEIETEQELLKDKIPFEVKYKNNFIWQIYYSDYCNKYFMLVPTREANNPELFYILKQQIQCNKEKGQRKIFVPISNMEYSERYLKKTEINDIENYLWYFTKQWPNIYEVYDNDENLEVQILGQVDVYEKVLSTYKIKIRNKEEATEFLKLLKALFILSTGAEEQYKIDLKINEQAGLYFLYNNEKIEYSYLPIFINTEVNKKIKEIEKVKNEITTKKERLQRLKKVNDGATAEYLERQKQISTFLECKKSFLGKIKYYFKNKSIKKQIINDVKTKVERENIEPETIYEKKEQYTLEDLIGLCTRLNSKNEINKNMKLDINAMELKITNLTKKIENAELYINEIEKHKKSIFEFWKFTNKDEISTLTQGEQEELPKTKIEKCFDYIEDMEELGKKADELQRRKLSKNETDAIFAVKQAINSVKAFENEYEDIKEFKKLKQEYEDNMEYINMKDFNIFGSMNKDKTQISTINNQKHREIPKDKYKVLNINANTEIDMFKENLKNYTKLVEEAFNKITLQNNIAVYKLLQANMNGLEIFNISPIKELENIKEDSTTLHKFNLQEGVPILFYSNIIFYENFNKTLPIGMDLSTEVLLDLNQLEMEKINENEFNYNVKRNEFDYEIRKIKVIEYNVKKKRI
;
A
#
# COMPACT_ATOMS: atom_id res chain seq x y z
N MET A 1 -16.88 -16.45 -55.12
CA MET A 1 -17.21 -15.36 -54.18
C MET A 1 -18.73 -15.26 -54.08
N PRO A 2 -19.33 -15.11 -52.89
CA PRO A 2 -20.72 -14.67 -52.78
C PRO A 2 -20.83 -13.28 -53.43
N GLU A 3 -21.92 -13.01 -54.16
CA GLU A 3 -22.16 -11.69 -54.75
C GLU A 3 -22.27 -10.64 -53.64
N ILE A 4 -21.38 -9.65 -53.67
CA ILE A 4 -21.46 -8.46 -52.81
C ILE A 4 -22.78 -7.76 -53.14
N THR A 5 -23.64 -7.57 -52.14
CA THR A 5 -24.94 -6.90 -52.33
C THR A 5 -24.73 -5.42 -52.70
N ASN A 6 -25.70 -4.79 -53.38
CA ASN A 6 -25.58 -3.37 -53.76
C ASN A 6 -25.35 -2.46 -52.53
N ASP A 7 -26.01 -2.77 -51.41
CA ASP A 7 -25.86 -2.06 -50.14
C ASP A 7 -24.42 -2.17 -49.59
N GLU A 8 -23.75 -3.32 -49.76
CA GLU A 8 -22.37 -3.50 -49.31
C GLU A 8 -21.36 -2.75 -50.19
N LYS A 9 -21.64 -2.58 -51.49
CA LYS A 9 -20.81 -1.76 -52.38
C LYS A 9 -20.89 -0.29 -52.00
N GLU A 10 -22.10 0.22 -51.76
CA GLU A 10 -22.32 1.61 -51.36
C GLU A 10 -21.61 1.92 -50.04
N ILE A 11 -21.64 1.01 -49.06
CA ILE A 11 -20.92 1.15 -47.78
C ILE A 11 -19.40 1.23 -48.00
N ILE A 12 -18.84 0.40 -48.88
CA ILE A 12 -17.40 0.41 -49.18
C ILE A 12 -17.01 1.71 -49.88
N GLU A 13 -17.77 2.15 -50.88
CA GLU A 13 -17.53 3.39 -51.61
C GLU A 13 -17.54 4.62 -50.68
N GLN A 14 -18.55 4.74 -49.81
CA GLN A 14 -18.63 5.83 -48.83
C GLN A 14 -17.41 5.88 -47.90
N ARG A 15 -16.88 4.72 -47.50
CA ARG A 15 -15.72 4.64 -46.60
C ARG A 15 -14.40 4.90 -47.30
N LEU A 16 -14.26 4.44 -48.54
CA LEU A 16 -13.12 4.78 -49.40
C LEU A 16 -13.07 6.29 -49.68
N GLU A 17 -14.22 6.91 -49.94
CA GLU A 17 -14.35 8.36 -50.09
C GLU A 17 -13.94 9.09 -48.80
N TYR A 18 -14.41 8.62 -47.64
CA TYR A 18 -14.05 9.20 -46.34
C TYR A 18 -12.52 9.19 -46.06
N ILE A 19 -11.83 8.08 -46.38
CA ILE A 19 -10.37 8.02 -46.25
C ILE A 19 -9.63 8.69 -47.43
N GLY A 20 -10.35 9.10 -48.48
CA GLY A 20 -9.81 9.78 -49.65
C GLY A 20 -9.02 8.89 -50.61
N LEU A 21 -9.26 7.56 -50.57
CA LEU A 21 -8.58 6.56 -51.39
C LEU A 21 -9.45 6.19 -52.60
N ASP A 22 -8.91 6.41 -53.80
CA ASP A 22 -9.47 5.93 -55.06
C ASP A 22 -8.70 4.66 -55.48
N LEU A 23 -9.39 3.52 -55.54
CA LEU A 23 -8.79 2.24 -55.93
C LEU A 23 -8.50 2.16 -57.44
N GLU A 24 -9.17 2.97 -58.27
CA GLU A 24 -8.84 3.06 -59.71
C GLU A 24 -7.59 3.92 -59.94
N ASN A 25 -7.36 4.90 -59.07
CA ASN A 25 -6.22 5.83 -59.16
C ASN A 25 -5.41 5.87 -57.85
N VAL A 26 -4.87 4.72 -57.44
CA VAL A 26 -4.07 4.60 -56.22
C VAL A 26 -2.86 5.56 -56.26
N PRO A 27 -2.65 6.39 -55.21
CA PRO A 27 -1.50 7.29 -55.13
C PRO A 27 -0.14 6.59 -55.26
N GLU A 28 0.78 7.17 -56.03
CA GLU A 28 2.11 6.57 -56.31
C GLU A 28 2.92 6.20 -55.07
N PHE A 29 2.80 6.96 -53.98
CA PHE A 29 3.53 6.65 -52.74
C PHE A 29 3.08 5.32 -52.12
N LEU A 30 1.81 4.92 -52.27
CA LEU A 30 1.28 3.64 -51.79
C LEU A 30 1.69 2.47 -52.69
N LYS A 31 2.16 2.73 -53.91
CA LYS A 31 2.72 1.72 -54.83
C LYS A 31 4.22 1.48 -54.60
N SER A 32 4.84 2.24 -53.71
CA SER A 32 6.27 2.15 -53.41
C SER A 32 6.52 1.45 -52.08
N PHE A 33 7.43 0.48 -52.06
CA PHE A 33 7.85 -0.21 -50.83
C PHE A 33 9.38 -0.30 -50.75
N LYS A 34 9.92 -0.02 -49.57
CA LYS A 34 11.36 -0.18 -49.30
C LYS A 34 11.56 -1.35 -48.32
N PRO A 35 12.27 -2.42 -48.73
CA PRO A 35 12.55 -3.56 -47.88
C PRO A 35 13.16 -3.14 -46.54
N LEU A 36 12.49 -3.53 -45.45
CA LEU A 36 12.83 -3.06 -44.11
C LEU A 36 14.03 -3.82 -43.51
N ASN A 37 14.26 -5.07 -43.93
CA ASN A 37 15.24 -6.00 -43.33
C ASN A 37 15.20 -6.03 -41.79
N TYR A 38 14.00 -5.86 -41.23
CA TYR A 38 13.78 -5.89 -39.80
C TYR A 38 14.07 -7.29 -39.26
N ARG A 39 14.73 -7.35 -38.10
CA ARG A 39 15.05 -8.60 -37.40
C ARG A 39 14.26 -8.61 -36.10
N PRO A 40 13.13 -9.34 -36.05
CA PRO A 40 12.37 -9.48 -34.82
C PRO A 40 13.24 -10.10 -33.72
N LEU A 41 13.44 -9.38 -32.64
CA LEU A 41 14.08 -9.92 -31.44
C LEU A 41 13.09 -10.85 -30.71
N GLU A 42 13.59 -11.94 -30.14
CA GLU A 42 12.84 -12.71 -29.14
C GLU A 42 12.84 -11.90 -27.84
N SER A 43 11.92 -10.93 -27.75
CA SER A 43 11.61 -10.28 -26.49
C SER A 43 10.35 -10.89 -25.91
N TYR A 44 10.39 -11.24 -24.63
CA TYR A 44 9.22 -11.63 -23.83
C TYR A 44 8.53 -10.43 -23.18
N ASP A 45 9.07 -9.23 -23.39
CA ASP A 45 8.63 -8.00 -22.73
C ASP A 45 7.90 -7.13 -23.75
N ASP A 46 6.57 -7.28 -23.80
CA ASP A 46 5.65 -6.54 -24.68
C ASP A 46 5.38 -5.09 -24.19
N THR A 47 6.18 -4.59 -23.24
CA THR A 47 5.97 -3.27 -22.66
C THR A 47 6.57 -2.16 -23.54
N TYR A 48 5.72 -1.21 -23.96
CA TYR A 48 6.14 -0.03 -24.69
C TYR A 48 7.01 0.88 -23.82
N LYS A 49 8.28 1.04 -24.19
CA LYS A 49 9.26 1.86 -23.46
C LYS A 49 9.42 3.26 -24.04
N ILE A 50 8.98 3.46 -25.28
CA ILE A 50 9.26 4.66 -26.05
C ILE A 50 7.97 5.19 -26.68
N TYR A 51 7.73 6.48 -26.50
CA TYR A 51 6.63 7.22 -27.12
C TYR A 51 7.18 8.44 -27.85
N LYS A 52 6.80 8.63 -29.11
CA LYS A 52 7.33 9.72 -29.94
C LYS A 52 6.27 10.32 -30.85
N TYR A 53 6.49 11.59 -31.18
CA TYR A 53 5.95 12.19 -32.38
C TYR A 53 6.74 11.72 -33.60
N ILE A 54 6.09 11.00 -34.51
CA ILE A 54 6.70 10.56 -35.78
C ILE A 54 5.93 11.12 -36.95
N ASP A 55 6.62 11.48 -38.04
CA ASP A 55 5.96 11.89 -39.27
C ASP A 55 5.17 10.70 -39.82
N ILE A 56 3.88 10.92 -40.05
CA ILE A 56 2.99 9.86 -40.51
C ILE A 56 3.37 9.34 -41.89
N CYS A 57 3.98 10.17 -42.73
CA CYS A 57 4.47 9.80 -44.06
C CYS A 57 5.73 8.92 -44.00
N ASP A 58 6.40 8.81 -42.85
CA ASP A 58 7.55 7.92 -42.66
C ASP A 58 7.18 6.48 -42.30
N ILE A 59 5.89 6.20 -42.06
CA ILE A 59 5.38 4.89 -41.67
C ILE A 59 5.05 4.05 -42.90
N GLN A 60 5.75 2.94 -43.11
CA GLN A 60 5.37 1.93 -44.10
C GLN A 60 4.31 0.97 -43.54
N ILE A 61 3.27 0.65 -44.32
CA ILE A 61 2.21 -0.25 -43.88
C ILE A 61 2.47 -1.67 -44.39
N LEU A 62 2.49 -2.61 -43.46
CA LEU A 62 2.56 -4.04 -43.69
C LEU A 62 1.32 -4.71 -43.10
N ILE A 63 0.67 -5.58 -43.87
CA ILE A 63 -0.54 -6.30 -43.46
C ILE A 63 -0.23 -7.79 -43.36
N THR A 64 -0.62 -8.43 -42.25
CA THR A 64 -0.29 -9.81 -41.92
C THR A 64 -1.53 -10.67 -41.66
N PRO A 65 -1.62 -11.90 -42.21
CA PRO A 65 -2.78 -12.80 -42.08
C PRO A 65 -2.87 -13.51 -40.72
N THR A 66 -2.50 -12.82 -39.65
CA THR A 66 -2.32 -13.35 -38.29
C THR A 66 -3.18 -12.58 -37.29
N ASP A 67 -3.18 -13.04 -36.04
CA ASP A 67 -3.80 -12.36 -34.89
C ASP A 67 -2.77 -11.43 -34.23
N ARG A 68 -3.20 -10.41 -33.48
CA ARG A 68 -2.25 -9.50 -32.80
C ARG A 68 -1.32 -10.22 -31.81
N LEU A 69 -1.83 -11.26 -31.17
CA LEU A 69 -1.13 -12.11 -30.19
C LEU A 69 -0.14 -13.08 -30.84
N THR A 70 -0.13 -13.22 -32.17
CA THR A 70 0.85 -14.03 -32.88
C THR A 70 2.26 -13.47 -32.66
N SER A 71 3.26 -14.36 -32.59
CA SER A 71 4.66 -13.98 -32.37
C SER A 71 5.13 -12.95 -33.41
N LEU A 72 5.93 -11.97 -33.01
CA LEU A 72 6.40 -10.92 -33.94
C LEU A 72 7.18 -11.50 -35.13
N GLN A 73 7.95 -12.55 -34.91
CA GLN A 73 8.67 -13.27 -35.97
C GLN A 73 7.72 -13.78 -37.04
N GLU A 74 6.63 -14.43 -36.63
CA GLU A 74 5.62 -14.97 -37.54
C GLU A 74 4.80 -13.85 -38.20
N LYS A 75 4.37 -12.84 -37.43
CA LYS A 75 3.66 -11.65 -37.95
C LYS A 75 4.45 -11.01 -39.09
N TYR A 76 5.73 -10.72 -38.86
CA TYR A 76 6.59 -10.07 -39.84
C TYR A 76 6.92 -10.97 -41.03
N LYS A 77 7.14 -12.28 -40.81
CA LYS A 77 7.43 -13.24 -41.89
C LYS A 77 6.26 -13.39 -42.87
N LEU A 78 5.03 -13.34 -42.37
CA LEU A 78 3.81 -13.46 -43.17
C LEU A 78 3.28 -12.10 -43.66
N ALA A 79 3.93 -11.00 -43.31
CA ALA A 79 3.46 -9.67 -43.65
C ALA A 79 3.78 -9.34 -45.12
N SER A 80 2.81 -8.72 -45.78
CA SER A 80 2.92 -8.21 -47.14
C SER A 80 2.71 -6.69 -47.15
N PRO A 81 3.41 -5.94 -48.03
CA PRO A 81 3.20 -4.50 -48.17
C PRO A 81 1.80 -4.16 -48.63
N ILE A 82 1.31 -2.99 -48.23
CA ILE A 82 -0.04 -2.54 -48.58
C ILE A 82 -0.30 -2.49 -50.10
N LEU A 83 0.73 -2.26 -50.93
CA LEU A 83 0.57 -2.26 -52.39
C LEU A 83 -0.03 -3.58 -52.91
N GLU A 84 0.34 -4.71 -52.31
CA GLU A 84 -0.18 -6.05 -52.66
C GLU A 84 -1.65 -6.23 -52.22
N TYR A 85 -2.15 -5.38 -51.33
CA TYR A 85 -3.56 -5.37 -50.89
C TYR A 85 -4.40 -4.36 -51.67
N LEU A 86 -3.77 -3.53 -52.51
CA LEU A 86 -4.43 -2.53 -53.36
C LEU A 86 -4.39 -2.93 -54.84
N ASP A 87 -3.77 -4.06 -55.18
CA ASP A 87 -3.66 -4.58 -56.55
C ASP A 87 -4.82 -5.55 -56.86
N SER A 88 -5.69 -5.15 -57.78
CA SER A 88 -6.80 -5.99 -58.27
C SER A 88 -6.50 -6.72 -59.58
N GLU A 89 -5.34 -6.49 -60.18
CA GLU A 89 -4.97 -7.03 -61.51
C GLU A 89 -4.11 -8.29 -61.40
N ASN A 90 -3.20 -8.35 -60.43
CA ASN A 90 -2.32 -9.50 -60.24
C ASN A 90 -3.05 -10.70 -59.59
N GLU A 91 -3.04 -11.87 -60.25
CA GLU A 91 -3.71 -13.09 -59.78
C GLU A 91 -3.28 -13.52 -58.36
N GLU A 92 -2.02 -13.28 -57.98
CA GLU A 92 -1.48 -13.63 -56.66
C GLU A 92 -2.01 -12.72 -55.53
N ASP A 93 -2.50 -11.52 -55.88
CA ASP A 93 -2.90 -10.48 -54.93
C ASP A 93 -4.42 -10.34 -54.79
N ILE A 94 -5.22 -11.00 -55.64
CA ILE A 94 -6.69 -10.96 -55.60
C ILE A 94 -7.25 -11.32 -54.21
N GLU A 95 -6.68 -12.32 -53.53
CA GLU A 95 -7.13 -12.71 -52.18
C GLU A 95 -6.84 -11.60 -51.14
N LYS A 96 -5.69 -10.92 -51.26
CA LYS A 96 -5.30 -9.80 -50.40
C LYS A 96 -6.19 -8.59 -50.66
N PHE A 97 -6.46 -8.28 -51.92
CA PHE A 97 -7.38 -7.22 -52.32
C PHE A 97 -8.80 -7.46 -51.78
N ALA A 98 -9.32 -8.68 -51.92
CA ALA A 98 -10.61 -9.05 -51.33
C ALA A 98 -10.61 -8.88 -49.79
N LYS A 99 -9.50 -9.22 -49.13
CA LYS A 99 -9.36 -9.01 -47.68
C LYS A 99 -9.33 -7.54 -47.30
N PHE A 100 -8.67 -6.68 -48.09
CA PHE A 100 -8.68 -5.24 -47.88
C PHE A 100 -10.10 -4.66 -47.98
N LEU A 101 -10.86 -5.07 -48.99
CA LEU A 101 -12.28 -4.67 -49.13
C LEU A 101 -13.13 -5.11 -47.93
N GLU A 102 -12.89 -6.31 -47.39
CA GLU A 102 -13.54 -6.76 -46.15
C GLU A 102 -13.20 -5.86 -44.96
N MET A 103 -11.94 -5.42 -44.83
CA MET A 103 -11.52 -4.50 -43.77
C MET A 103 -12.19 -3.13 -43.91
N VAL A 104 -12.26 -2.59 -45.13
CA VAL A 104 -13.00 -1.34 -45.42
C VAL A 104 -14.49 -1.50 -45.10
N LYS A 105 -15.08 -2.64 -45.43
CA LYS A 105 -16.48 -3.00 -45.10
C LYS A 105 -16.73 -3.19 -43.60
N ASN A 106 -15.70 -3.38 -42.77
CA ASN A 106 -15.85 -3.44 -41.31
C ASN A 106 -15.46 -2.13 -40.59
N LEU A 107 -14.85 -1.17 -41.30
CA LEU A 107 -14.44 0.11 -40.76
C LEU A 107 -15.61 0.92 -40.17
N LYS A 108 -15.42 1.51 -38.98
CA LYS A 108 -16.32 2.49 -38.40
C LYS A 108 -15.70 3.87 -38.47
N ILE A 109 -16.43 4.83 -39.04
CA ILE A 109 -15.96 6.22 -39.19
C ILE A 109 -15.78 6.87 -37.82
N ASP A 110 -16.74 6.68 -36.91
CA ASP A 110 -16.69 7.19 -35.53
C ASP A 110 -15.38 6.82 -34.82
N ASP A 111 -14.88 5.58 -35.01
CA ASP A 111 -13.61 5.12 -34.41
C ASP A 111 -12.40 5.94 -34.94
N ILE A 112 -12.42 6.38 -36.20
CA ILE A 112 -11.36 7.25 -36.77
C ILE A 112 -11.48 8.67 -36.22
N GLU A 113 -12.70 9.20 -36.09
CA GLU A 113 -12.94 10.53 -35.54
C GLU A 113 -12.52 10.63 -34.06
N GLU A 114 -12.71 9.55 -33.29
CA GLU A 114 -12.16 9.42 -31.93
C GLU A 114 -10.64 9.53 -31.92
N ILE A 115 -9.94 8.81 -32.82
CA ILE A 115 -8.47 8.87 -32.95
C ILE A 115 -8.01 10.26 -33.39
N GLU A 116 -8.70 10.92 -34.31
CA GLU A 116 -8.41 12.30 -34.73
C GLU A 116 -8.48 13.26 -33.55
N THR A 117 -9.54 13.17 -32.76
CA THR A 117 -9.73 13.99 -31.56
C THR A 117 -8.63 13.71 -30.52
N GLU A 118 -8.31 12.45 -30.27
CA GLU A 118 -7.24 12.05 -29.34
C GLU A 118 -5.87 12.57 -29.78
N GLN A 119 -5.52 12.45 -31.06
CA GLN A 119 -4.24 12.92 -31.60
C GLN A 119 -4.12 14.45 -31.59
N GLU A 120 -5.22 15.20 -31.78
CA GLU A 120 -5.21 16.65 -31.58
C GLU A 120 -4.98 17.01 -30.10
N LEU A 121 -5.64 16.33 -29.15
CA LEU A 121 -5.40 16.53 -27.72
C LEU A 121 -3.96 16.22 -27.31
N LEU A 122 -3.37 15.17 -27.91
CA LEU A 122 -2.00 14.76 -27.61
C LEU A 122 -0.98 15.84 -27.95
N LYS A 123 -1.19 16.58 -29.06
CA LYS A 123 -0.31 17.71 -29.47
C LYS A 123 -0.22 18.78 -28.40
N ASP A 124 -1.32 19.04 -27.71
CA ASP A 124 -1.37 20.02 -26.62
C ASP A 124 -0.77 19.45 -25.32
N LYS A 125 -1.08 18.18 -25.00
CA LYS A 125 -0.70 17.58 -23.74
C LYS A 125 -0.50 16.06 -23.82
N ILE A 126 0.66 15.59 -23.39
CA ILE A 126 0.94 14.17 -23.22
C ILE A 126 0.17 13.63 -22.00
N PRO A 127 -0.42 12.41 -22.05
CA PRO A 127 -1.15 11.82 -20.94
C PRO A 127 -0.28 11.72 -19.70
N PHE A 128 -0.89 11.83 -18.52
CA PHE A 128 -0.11 11.78 -17.28
C PHE A 128 0.61 10.43 -17.14
N GLU A 129 -0.06 9.33 -17.48
CA GLU A 129 0.51 7.98 -17.46
C GLU A 129 1.29 7.62 -18.75
N VAL A 130 1.55 8.60 -19.64
CA VAL A 130 2.13 8.45 -20.99
C VAL A 130 1.26 7.64 -21.96
N LYS A 131 0.67 6.56 -21.47
CA LYS A 131 -0.29 5.71 -22.15
C LYS A 131 -1.64 6.42 -22.30
N TYR A 132 -2.29 6.13 -23.42
CA TYR A 132 -3.65 6.53 -23.74
C TYR A 132 -4.45 5.30 -24.18
N LYS A 133 -5.78 5.42 -24.22
CA LYS A 133 -6.69 4.36 -24.61
C LYS A 133 -6.22 3.69 -25.92
N ASN A 134 -6.23 2.36 -25.95
CA ASN A 134 -5.93 1.59 -27.16
C ASN A 134 -4.54 1.84 -27.80
N ASN A 135 -3.58 2.44 -27.09
CA ASN A 135 -2.23 2.69 -27.63
C ASN A 135 -1.52 1.42 -28.17
N PHE A 136 -1.86 0.24 -27.65
CA PHE A 136 -1.29 -1.03 -28.09
C PHE A 136 -1.75 -1.49 -29.48
N ILE A 137 -2.81 -0.89 -30.03
CA ILE A 137 -3.32 -1.24 -31.36
C ILE A 137 -2.41 -0.73 -32.48
N TRP A 138 -1.68 0.37 -32.25
CA TRP A 138 -0.82 0.99 -33.27
C TRP A 138 0.20 0.03 -33.87
N GLN A 139 0.78 -0.89 -33.09
CA GLN A 139 1.74 -1.91 -33.59
C GLN A 139 2.79 -1.30 -34.55
N ILE A 140 3.29 -0.10 -34.25
CA ILE A 140 4.33 0.59 -35.01
C ILE A 140 5.68 0.15 -34.49
N TYR A 141 6.57 -0.23 -35.40
CA TYR A 141 7.93 -0.68 -35.15
C TYR A 141 8.91 0.24 -35.89
N TYR A 142 10.17 0.16 -35.51
CA TYR A 142 11.25 0.89 -36.16
C TYR A 142 12.33 -0.07 -36.65
N SER A 143 12.78 0.09 -37.90
CA SER A 143 13.89 -0.68 -38.47
C SER A 143 15.15 0.17 -38.55
N ASP A 144 16.12 -0.16 -37.68
CA ASP A 144 17.45 0.46 -37.66
C ASP A 144 18.18 0.32 -39.00
N TYR A 145 17.98 -0.80 -39.71
CA TYR A 145 18.67 -1.08 -40.97
C TYR A 145 18.32 -0.07 -42.06
N CYS A 146 17.04 0.31 -42.16
CA CYS A 146 16.55 1.16 -43.23
C CYS A 146 16.16 2.58 -42.78
N ASN A 147 16.27 2.86 -41.48
CA ASN A 147 15.86 4.10 -40.81
C ASN A 147 14.42 4.49 -41.16
N LYS A 148 13.49 3.55 -40.97
CA LYS A 148 12.06 3.74 -41.26
C LYS A 148 11.18 3.11 -40.20
N TYR A 149 10.05 3.77 -39.96
CA TYR A 149 8.95 3.22 -39.17
C TYR A 149 8.07 2.33 -40.05
N PHE A 150 7.44 1.34 -39.44
CA PHE A 150 6.45 0.52 -40.12
C PHE A 150 5.37 0.03 -39.17
N MET A 151 4.14 -0.04 -39.65
CA MET A 151 2.99 -0.59 -38.94
C MET A 151 2.78 -2.04 -39.37
N LEU A 152 2.55 -2.95 -38.42
CA LEU A 152 2.07 -4.31 -38.69
C LEU A 152 0.58 -4.41 -38.36
N VAL A 153 -0.25 -4.66 -39.38
CA VAL A 153 -1.70 -4.75 -39.25
C VAL A 153 -2.17 -6.21 -39.34
N PRO A 154 -2.68 -6.80 -38.25
CA PRO A 154 -3.23 -8.15 -38.29
C PRO A 154 -4.64 -8.16 -38.90
N THR A 155 -4.89 -9.04 -39.87
CA THR A 155 -6.18 -9.07 -40.60
C THR A 155 -7.27 -9.91 -39.93
N ARG A 156 -6.95 -10.62 -38.85
CA ARG A 156 -7.93 -11.41 -38.06
C ARG A 156 -8.65 -10.58 -36.99
N GLU A 157 -8.24 -9.34 -36.79
CA GLU A 157 -8.90 -8.39 -35.89
C GLU A 157 -10.25 -7.92 -36.48
N ALA A 158 -11.23 -7.67 -35.61
CA ALA A 158 -12.58 -7.28 -36.03
C ALA A 158 -12.64 -5.88 -36.69
N ASN A 159 -11.79 -4.94 -36.25
CA ASN A 159 -11.63 -3.61 -36.83
C ASN A 159 -10.17 -3.14 -36.64
N ASN A 160 -9.69 -2.26 -37.52
CA ASN A 160 -8.34 -1.67 -37.50
C ASN A 160 -8.40 -0.16 -37.80
N PRO A 161 -9.01 0.67 -36.94
CA PRO A 161 -9.21 2.09 -37.21
C PRO A 161 -7.89 2.86 -37.35
N GLU A 162 -6.83 2.47 -36.64
CA GLU A 162 -5.49 3.09 -36.70
C GLU A 162 -4.86 2.97 -38.09
N LEU A 163 -5.06 1.84 -38.79
CA LEU A 163 -4.62 1.66 -40.18
C LEU A 163 -5.28 2.72 -41.07
N PHE A 164 -6.61 2.82 -40.99
CA PHE A 164 -7.37 3.70 -41.87
C PHE A 164 -7.18 5.17 -41.53
N TYR A 165 -6.96 5.49 -40.24
CA TYR A 165 -6.49 6.80 -39.82
C TYR A 165 -5.14 7.14 -40.46
N ILE A 166 -4.12 6.26 -40.36
CA ILE A 166 -2.82 6.49 -40.99
C ILE A 166 -2.97 6.68 -42.50
N LEU A 167 -3.75 5.84 -43.17
CA LEU A 167 -3.97 5.95 -44.61
C LEU A 167 -4.61 7.28 -45.01
N LYS A 168 -5.72 7.65 -44.36
CA LYS A 168 -6.42 8.92 -44.59
C LYS A 168 -5.45 10.11 -44.47
N GLN A 169 -4.70 10.13 -43.37
CA GLN A 169 -3.77 11.19 -43.05
C GLN A 169 -2.56 11.22 -44.00
N GLN A 170 -1.99 10.06 -44.38
CA GLN A 170 -0.92 9.98 -45.39
C GLN A 170 -1.36 10.51 -46.76
N ILE A 171 -2.55 10.12 -47.22
CA ILE A 171 -3.13 10.59 -48.48
C ILE A 171 -3.30 12.11 -48.44
N GLN A 172 -3.84 12.63 -47.34
CA GLN A 172 -4.05 14.07 -47.17
C GLN A 172 -2.73 14.85 -47.11
N CYS A 173 -1.73 14.37 -46.34
CA CYS A 173 -0.39 14.96 -46.29
C CYS A 173 0.26 15.06 -47.67
N ASN A 174 0.15 14.01 -48.48
CA ASN A 174 0.74 13.99 -49.81
C ASN A 174 0.02 14.96 -50.77
N LYS A 175 -1.32 15.04 -50.70
CA LYS A 175 -2.11 16.03 -51.46
C LYS A 175 -1.73 17.47 -51.09
N GLU A 176 -1.54 17.75 -49.79
CA GLU A 176 -1.24 19.08 -49.28
C GLU A 176 0.26 19.44 -49.30
N LYS A 177 1.14 18.47 -49.56
CA LYS A 177 2.60 18.57 -49.36
C LYS A 177 2.97 19.04 -47.94
N GLY A 178 2.19 18.62 -46.96
CA GLY A 178 2.38 18.94 -45.55
C GLY A 178 3.18 17.87 -44.80
N GLN A 179 3.58 18.21 -43.57
CA GLN A 179 4.07 17.26 -42.59
C GLN A 179 3.05 17.16 -41.46
N ARG A 180 2.69 15.93 -41.07
CA ARG A 180 1.85 15.69 -39.90
C ARG A 180 2.52 14.65 -39.04
N LYS A 181 2.72 15.01 -37.78
CA LYS A 181 3.27 14.11 -36.76
C LYS A 181 2.15 13.55 -35.90
N ILE A 182 2.27 12.28 -35.53
CA ILE A 182 1.36 11.58 -34.63
C ILE A 182 2.13 11.07 -33.42
N PHE A 183 1.51 11.11 -32.25
CA PHE A 183 2.10 10.63 -31.00
C PHE A 183 1.74 9.17 -30.77
N VAL A 184 2.74 8.29 -30.86
CA VAL A 184 2.53 6.84 -30.84
C VAL A 184 3.59 6.11 -30.02
N PRO A 185 3.25 4.97 -29.41
CA PRO A 185 4.24 4.06 -28.86
C PRO A 185 5.03 3.38 -29.99
N ILE A 186 6.33 3.19 -29.77
CA ILE A 186 7.19 2.40 -30.67
C ILE A 186 7.45 1.03 -30.05
N SER A 187 6.94 0.00 -30.73
CA SER A 187 7.01 -1.40 -30.35
C SER A 187 8.44 -1.94 -30.46
N ASN A 188 8.89 -2.71 -29.47
CA ASN A 188 10.21 -3.37 -29.43
C ASN A 188 11.43 -2.45 -29.65
N MET A 189 11.28 -1.15 -29.41
CA MET A 189 12.39 -0.22 -29.46
C MET A 189 13.10 -0.19 -28.10
N GLU A 190 14.40 -0.45 -28.09
CA GLU A 190 15.24 -0.35 -26.90
C GLU A 190 15.50 1.12 -26.53
N TYR A 191 15.76 1.38 -25.25
CA TYR A 191 16.09 2.71 -24.75
C TYR A 191 17.27 3.33 -25.51
N SER A 192 17.22 4.64 -25.75
CA SER A 192 18.24 5.36 -26.51
C SER A 192 19.61 5.42 -25.82
N GLU A 193 19.66 5.16 -24.52
CA GLU A 193 20.81 5.33 -23.62
C GLU A 193 21.40 6.76 -23.61
N ARG A 194 20.66 7.77 -24.08
CA ARG A 194 21.13 9.17 -24.09
C ARG A 194 21.31 9.73 -22.69
N TYR A 195 20.36 9.47 -21.78
CA TYR A 195 20.38 9.98 -20.40
C TYR A 195 20.75 8.89 -19.39
N LEU A 196 20.21 7.69 -19.54
CA LEU A 196 20.42 6.55 -18.64
C LEU A 196 20.74 5.30 -19.45
N LYS A 197 21.78 4.56 -19.07
CA LYS A 197 22.08 3.23 -19.63
C LYS A 197 21.05 2.21 -19.18
N LYS A 198 20.89 1.11 -19.92
CA LYS A 198 20.00 0.00 -19.51
C LYS A 198 20.27 -0.50 -18.09
N THR A 199 21.54 -0.59 -17.69
CA THR A 199 21.89 -0.99 -16.31
C THR A 199 21.48 0.05 -15.26
N GLU A 200 21.54 1.34 -15.60
CA GLU A 200 21.16 2.44 -14.69
C GLU A 200 19.64 2.53 -14.54
N ILE A 201 18.90 2.23 -15.61
CA ILE A 201 17.43 2.09 -15.58
C ILE A 201 17.04 0.95 -14.62
N ASN A 202 17.65 -0.23 -14.76
CA ASN A 202 17.42 -1.36 -13.85
C ASN A 202 17.77 -0.99 -12.39
N ASP A 203 18.87 -0.27 -12.15
CA ASP A 203 19.23 0.19 -10.80
C ASP A 203 18.14 1.12 -10.22
N ILE A 204 17.63 2.07 -11.02
CA ILE A 204 16.54 2.97 -10.60
C ILE A 204 15.27 2.19 -10.26
N GLU A 205 14.87 1.23 -11.11
CA GLU A 205 13.70 0.38 -10.87
C GLU A 205 13.84 -0.38 -9.55
N ASN A 206 15.00 -0.99 -9.31
CA ASN A 206 15.28 -1.73 -8.07
C ASN A 206 15.26 -0.82 -6.83
N TYR A 207 15.87 0.36 -6.91
CA TYR A 207 15.90 1.29 -5.78
C TYR A 207 14.51 1.85 -5.47
N LEU A 208 13.75 2.26 -6.49
CA LEU A 208 12.39 2.73 -6.31
C LEU A 208 11.46 1.63 -5.80
N TRP A 209 11.60 0.39 -6.29
CA TRP A 209 10.86 -0.76 -5.76
C TRP A 209 11.19 -1.01 -4.28
N TYR A 210 12.47 -0.91 -3.89
CA TYR A 210 12.84 -1.05 -2.47
C TYR A 210 12.12 -0.05 -1.57
N PHE A 211 12.00 1.21 -2.01
CA PHE A 211 11.36 2.27 -1.23
C PHE A 211 9.83 2.21 -1.26
N THR A 212 9.26 2.04 -2.43
CA THR A 212 7.80 2.13 -2.65
C THR A 212 7.09 0.79 -2.46
N LYS A 213 7.83 -0.32 -2.50
CA LYS A 213 7.33 -1.70 -2.61
C LYS A 213 6.49 -1.96 -3.87
N GLN A 214 6.60 -1.09 -4.88
CA GLN A 214 5.91 -1.17 -6.16
C GLN A 214 6.90 -0.96 -7.30
N TRP A 215 6.74 -1.70 -8.41
CA TRP A 215 7.61 -1.54 -9.57
C TRP A 215 7.23 -0.28 -10.35
N PRO A 216 8.19 0.64 -10.63
CA PRO A 216 7.93 1.74 -11.54
C PRO A 216 8.01 1.26 -13.00
N ASN A 217 7.43 2.05 -13.90
CA ASN A 217 7.64 1.97 -15.33
C ASN A 217 8.44 3.19 -15.78
N ILE A 218 9.44 2.98 -16.64
CA ILE A 218 10.31 4.05 -17.15
C ILE A 218 10.09 4.20 -18.66
N TYR A 219 9.74 5.41 -19.09
CA TYR A 219 9.47 5.74 -20.49
C TYR A 219 10.46 6.79 -21.00
N GLU A 220 10.91 6.63 -22.24
CA GLU A 220 11.48 7.74 -23.01
C GLU A 220 10.37 8.36 -23.85
N VAL A 221 10.08 9.63 -23.57
CA VAL A 221 9.03 10.38 -24.25
C VAL A 221 9.68 11.49 -25.05
N TYR A 222 9.39 11.53 -26.34
CA TYR A 222 9.91 12.55 -27.25
C TYR A 222 8.80 13.52 -27.59
N ASP A 223 9.06 14.81 -27.38
CA ASP A 223 8.14 15.87 -27.80
C ASP A 223 8.18 16.07 -29.32
N ASN A 224 7.38 17.02 -29.81
CA ASN A 224 7.26 17.31 -31.23
C ASN A 224 8.55 17.84 -31.87
N ASP A 225 9.44 18.41 -31.05
CA ASP A 225 10.75 18.96 -31.41
C ASP A 225 11.88 17.93 -31.23
N GLU A 226 11.53 16.66 -30.97
CA GLU A 226 12.45 15.54 -30.70
C GLU A 226 13.30 15.68 -29.42
N ASN A 227 12.90 16.55 -28.50
CA ASN A 227 13.53 16.60 -27.18
C ASN A 227 13.10 15.39 -26.36
N LEU A 228 14.07 14.77 -25.71
CA LEU A 228 13.86 13.61 -24.85
C LEU A 228 13.50 14.04 -23.43
N GLU A 229 12.44 13.49 -22.87
CA GLU A 229 12.15 13.49 -21.43
C GLU A 229 12.03 12.03 -20.96
N VAL A 230 12.82 11.62 -19.98
CA VAL A 230 12.64 10.33 -19.30
C VAL A 230 11.57 10.52 -18.23
N GLN A 231 10.49 9.76 -18.32
CA GLN A 231 9.37 9.80 -17.39
C GLN A 231 9.26 8.49 -16.62
N ILE A 232 9.41 8.56 -15.29
CA ILE A 232 9.30 7.43 -14.39
C ILE A 232 7.94 7.51 -13.69
N LEU A 233 7.11 6.49 -13.90
CA LEU A 233 5.76 6.39 -13.35
C LEU A 233 5.69 5.22 -12.37
N GLY A 234 5.17 5.45 -11.18
CA GLY A 234 5.00 4.38 -10.19
C GLY A 234 3.92 4.71 -9.18
N GLN A 235 3.75 3.84 -8.20
CA GLN A 235 2.82 4.04 -7.09
C GLN A 235 3.57 4.02 -5.76
N VAL A 236 3.13 4.82 -4.81
CA VAL A 236 3.69 4.86 -3.46
C VAL A 236 2.57 4.85 -2.43
N ASP A 237 2.78 4.15 -1.32
CA ASP A 237 1.90 4.24 -0.15
C ASP A 237 2.03 5.63 0.48
N VAL A 238 0.96 6.40 0.45
CA VAL A 238 0.92 7.76 1.03
C VAL A 238 0.22 7.79 2.39
N TYR A 239 -0.57 6.77 2.71
CA TYR A 239 -1.35 6.69 3.94
C TYR A 239 -1.97 5.30 4.13
N GLU A 240 -1.50 4.52 5.10
CA GLU A 240 -2.10 3.22 5.48
C GLU A 240 -2.45 2.33 4.27
N LYS A 241 -1.48 2.00 3.41
CA LYS A 241 -1.67 1.21 2.17
C LYS A 241 -2.52 1.89 1.09
N VAL A 242 -2.87 3.17 1.22
CA VAL A 242 -3.43 3.98 0.13
C VAL A 242 -2.31 4.27 -0.87
N LEU A 243 -2.37 3.61 -2.03
CA LEU A 243 -1.43 3.84 -3.12
C LEU A 243 -1.83 5.07 -3.93
N SER A 244 -0.85 5.91 -4.23
CA SER A 244 -1.02 7.06 -5.10
C SER A 244 0.03 7.07 -6.21
N THR A 245 -0.40 7.40 -7.43
CA THR A 245 0.49 7.44 -8.59
C THR A 245 1.40 8.67 -8.53
N TYR A 246 2.70 8.46 -8.74
CA TYR A 246 3.70 9.52 -8.88
C TYR A 246 4.32 9.50 -10.29
N LYS A 247 4.82 10.67 -10.72
CA LYS A 247 5.53 10.88 -11.98
C LYS A 247 6.78 11.71 -11.74
N ILE A 248 7.94 11.15 -12.08
CA ILE A 248 9.23 11.86 -12.06
C ILE A 248 9.62 12.14 -13.51
N LYS A 249 10.05 13.38 -13.78
CA LYS A 249 10.47 13.84 -15.11
C LYS A 249 11.95 14.21 -15.06
N ILE A 250 12.73 13.63 -15.96
CA ILE A 250 14.17 13.85 -16.12
C ILE A 250 14.41 14.39 -17.52
N ARG A 251 14.92 15.62 -17.62
CA ARG A 251 15.00 16.37 -18.89
C ARG A 251 16.38 16.40 -19.51
N ASN A 252 17.40 15.98 -18.77
CA ASN A 252 18.76 15.97 -19.24
C ASN A 252 19.60 14.94 -18.48
N LYS A 253 20.82 14.71 -18.97
CA LYS A 253 21.76 13.74 -18.42
C LYS A 253 22.27 14.10 -17.02
N GLU A 254 22.34 15.39 -16.69
CA GLU A 254 22.78 15.85 -15.38
C GLU A 254 21.73 15.48 -14.33
N GLU A 255 20.47 15.87 -14.53
CA GLU A 255 19.33 15.49 -13.68
C GLU A 255 19.25 13.96 -13.50
N ALA A 256 19.44 13.19 -14.57
CA ALA A 256 19.46 11.72 -14.53
C ALA A 256 20.55 11.19 -13.57
N THR A 257 21.76 11.76 -13.68
CA THR A 257 22.92 11.38 -12.88
C THR A 257 22.73 11.75 -11.41
N GLU A 258 22.21 12.95 -11.13
CA GLU A 258 21.93 13.41 -9.77
C GLU A 258 20.85 12.54 -9.10
N PHE A 259 19.76 12.26 -9.82
CA PHE A 259 18.67 11.42 -9.34
C PHE A 259 19.14 9.99 -9.03
N LEU A 260 19.89 9.36 -9.94
CA LEU A 260 20.45 8.02 -9.73
C LEU A 260 21.39 7.99 -8.50
N LYS A 261 22.28 8.98 -8.37
CA LYS A 261 23.21 9.05 -7.23
C LYS A 261 22.49 9.26 -5.91
N LEU A 262 21.45 10.10 -5.88
CA LEU A 262 20.61 10.30 -4.70
C LEU A 262 19.94 8.99 -4.30
N LEU A 263 19.22 8.33 -5.22
CA LEU A 263 18.57 7.05 -4.97
C LEU A 263 19.54 6.00 -4.45
N LYS A 264 20.70 5.87 -5.10
CA LYS A 264 21.74 4.91 -4.70
C LYS A 264 22.27 5.18 -3.30
N ALA A 265 22.53 6.44 -2.96
CA ALA A 265 23.01 6.82 -1.63
C ALA A 265 21.97 6.51 -0.54
N LEU A 266 20.71 6.88 -0.78
CA LEU A 266 19.60 6.58 0.14
C LEU A 266 19.39 5.07 0.30
N PHE A 267 19.51 4.31 -0.80
CA PHE A 267 19.38 2.86 -0.78
C PHE A 267 20.47 2.21 0.07
N ILE A 268 21.73 2.64 -0.10
CA ILE A 268 22.86 2.15 0.71
C ILE A 268 22.67 2.51 2.19
N LEU A 269 22.17 3.70 2.53
CA LEU A 269 21.86 4.05 3.92
C LEU A 269 20.81 3.13 4.53
N SER A 270 19.71 2.95 3.80
CA SER A 270 18.54 2.19 4.27
C SER A 270 18.84 0.69 4.39
N THR A 271 19.74 0.16 3.56
CA THR A 271 20.12 -1.27 3.59
C THR A 271 21.35 -1.53 4.46
N GLY A 272 22.33 -0.62 4.48
CA GLY A 272 23.56 -0.77 5.26
C GLY A 272 23.41 -0.37 6.74
N ALA A 273 22.40 0.43 7.08
CA ALA A 273 22.15 0.92 8.44
C ALA A 273 20.64 1.10 8.70
N GLU A 274 19.85 0.07 8.40
CA GLU A 274 18.38 0.05 8.44
C GLU A 274 17.77 0.53 9.76
N GLU A 275 18.37 0.18 10.90
CA GLU A 275 17.88 0.60 12.21
C GLU A 275 17.99 2.12 12.44
N GLN A 276 18.87 2.79 11.69
CA GLN A 276 19.22 4.19 11.91
C GLN A 276 18.66 5.12 10.83
N TYR A 277 18.59 4.67 9.57
CA TYR A 277 18.10 5.47 8.46
C TYR A 277 16.88 4.83 7.84
N LYS A 278 15.71 5.36 8.21
CA LYS A 278 14.44 5.07 7.55
C LYS A 278 14.07 6.26 6.69
N ILE A 279 13.88 6.01 5.40
CA ILE A 279 13.54 7.03 4.42
C ILE A 279 12.05 6.93 4.13
N ASP A 280 11.32 7.99 4.47
CA ASP A 280 9.90 8.13 4.18
C ASP A 280 9.71 8.80 2.81
N LEU A 281 8.61 8.48 2.14
CA LEU A 281 8.27 9.02 0.83
C LEU A 281 6.99 9.84 0.91
N LYS A 282 6.95 10.97 0.20
CA LYS A 282 5.73 11.75 -0.01
C LYS A 282 5.61 12.21 -1.45
N ILE A 283 4.38 12.33 -1.92
CA ILE A 283 4.09 12.98 -3.20
C ILE A 283 4.22 14.49 -3.04
N ASN A 284 4.92 15.14 -3.97
CA ASN A 284 5.08 16.59 -3.99
C ASN A 284 4.01 17.29 -4.85
N GLU A 285 4.07 18.61 -4.88
CA GLU A 285 3.12 19.47 -5.61
C GLU A 285 3.19 19.34 -7.15
N GLN A 286 4.14 18.57 -7.68
CA GLN A 286 4.28 18.26 -9.10
C GLN A 286 4.04 16.77 -9.39
N ALA A 287 3.44 16.05 -8.44
CA ALA A 287 3.21 14.61 -8.46
C ALA A 287 4.49 13.75 -8.51
N GLY A 288 5.67 14.34 -8.24
CA GLY A 288 6.91 13.61 -8.04
C GLY A 288 7.08 13.10 -6.61
N LEU A 289 8.24 12.53 -6.30
CA LEU A 289 8.56 12.01 -4.97
C LEU A 289 9.50 12.95 -4.19
N TYR A 290 9.23 13.09 -2.89
CA TYR A 290 10.18 13.58 -1.89
C TYR A 290 10.67 12.43 -1.04
N PHE A 291 11.99 12.39 -0.83
CA PHE A 291 12.65 11.50 0.13
C PHE A 291 12.87 12.27 1.42
N LEU A 292 12.38 11.72 2.52
CA LEU A 292 12.37 12.37 3.83
C LEU A 292 13.12 11.50 4.84
N TYR A 293 13.93 12.12 5.68
CA TYR A 293 14.52 11.51 6.86
C TYR A 293 14.25 12.42 8.05
N ASN A 294 13.65 11.89 9.12
CA ASN A 294 13.21 12.69 10.28
C ASN A 294 12.35 13.91 9.88
N ASN A 295 11.45 13.75 8.90
CA ASN A 295 10.63 14.82 8.30
C ASN A 295 11.39 15.91 7.53
N GLU A 296 12.69 15.76 7.30
CA GLU A 296 13.48 16.69 6.49
C GLU A 296 13.74 16.11 5.09
N LYS A 297 13.56 16.96 4.08
CA LYS A 297 13.76 16.57 2.67
C LYS A 297 15.25 16.39 2.37
N ILE A 298 15.59 15.26 1.77
CA ILE A 298 16.93 15.00 1.25
C ILE A 298 16.92 15.19 -0.27
N GLU A 299 17.80 16.07 -0.75
CA GLU A 299 18.08 16.26 -2.18
C GLU A 299 19.55 15.99 -2.45
N TYR A 300 19.88 15.74 -3.72
CA TYR A 300 21.26 15.45 -4.14
C TYR A 300 22.23 16.59 -3.76
N SER A 301 21.81 17.85 -3.95
CA SER A 301 22.60 19.05 -3.61
C SER A 301 22.98 19.12 -2.12
N TYR A 302 22.11 18.63 -1.23
CA TYR A 302 22.33 18.63 0.23
C TYR A 302 23.01 17.37 0.75
N LEU A 303 23.17 16.33 -0.08
CA LEU A 303 23.70 15.04 0.34
C LEU A 303 25.10 15.11 1.00
N PRO A 304 26.07 15.90 0.51
CA PRO A 304 27.37 16.04 1.18
C PRO A 304 27.27 16.66 2.57
N ILE A 305 26.40 17.67 2.73
CA ILE A 305 26.15 18.35 4.01
C ILE A 305 25.48 17.39 4.98
N PHE A 306 24.48 16.64 4.49
CA PHE A 306 23.79 15.61 5.24
C PHE A 306 24.75 14.55 5.79
N ILE A 307 25.60 13.96 4.94
CA ILE A 307 26.57 12.94 5.33
C ILE A 307 27.52 13.48 6.40
N ASN A 308 28.11 14.67 6.18
CA ASN A 308 29.01 15.28 7.15
C ASN A 308 28.34 15.55 8.51
N THR A 309 27.07 15.98 8.49
CA THR A 309 26.30 16.26 9.70
C THR A 309 26.04 14.98 10.49
N GLU A 310 25.55 13.93 9.81
CA GLU A 310 25.27 12.64 10.46
C GLU A 310 26.55 11.96 10.95
N VAL A 311 27.65 12.01 10.21
CA VAL A 311 28.96 11.50 10.69
C VAL A 311 29.35 12.15 12.02
N ASN A 312 29.31 13.47 12.11
CA ASN A 312 29.65 14.19 13.33
C ASN A 312 28.71 13.83 14.49
N LYS A 313 27.43 13.62 14.21
CA LYS A 313 26.45 13.14 15.20
C LYS A 313 26.79 11.73 15.69
N LYS A 314 27.10 10.80 14.78
CA LYS A 314 27.49 9.42 15.13
C LYS A 314 28.76 9.34 15.94
N ILE A 315 29.77 10.17 15.65
CA ILE A 315 31.00 10.25 16.46
C ILE A 315 30.65 10.62 17.91
N LYS A 316 29.83 11.67 18.12
CA LYS A 316 29.38 12.09 19.46
C LYS A 316 28.58 10.99 20.18
N GLU A 317 27.70 10.30 19.47
CA GLU A 317 26.94 9.17 20.02
C GLU A 317 27.87 8.03 20.48
N ILE A 318 28.86 7.67 19.67
CA ILE A 318 29.81 6.61 20.03
C ILE A 318 30.65 7.01 21.25
N GLU A 319 31.11 8.26 21.34
CA GLU A 319 31.84 8.77 22.50
C GLU A 319 31.00 8.68 23.78
N LYS A 320 29.71 9.06 23.71
CA LYS A 320 28.78 8.94 24.82
C LYS A 320 28.64 7.48 25.27
N VAL A 321 28.38 6.55 24.35
CA VAL A 321 28.23 5.12 24.66
C VAL A 321 29.53 4.53 25.22
N LYS A 322 30.70 4.95 24.71
CA LYS A 322 32.00 4.56 25.27
C LYS A 322 32.13 4.97 26.75
N ASN A 323 31.72 6.19 27.10
CA ASN A 323 31.77 6.68 28.48
C ASN A 323 30.82 5.91 29.40
N GLU A 324 29.62 5.57 28.91
CA GLU A 324 28.67 4.72 29.65
C GLU A 324 29.23 3.31 29.90
N ILE A 325 29.84 2.70 28.88
CA ILE A 325 30.51 1.39 28.99
C ILE A 325 31.60 1.44 30.07
N THR A 326 32.45 2.47 30.06
CA THR A 326 33.52 2.61 31.07
C THR A 326 32.94 2.71 32.48
N THR A 327 31.91 3.53 32.67
CA THR A 327 31.22 3.69 33.95
C THR A 327 30.60 2.37 34.44
N LYS A 328 29.96 1.62 33.53
CA LYS A 328 29.38 0.30 33.84
C LYS A 328 30.46 -0.73 34.18
N LYS A 329 31.59 -0.76 33.46
CA LYS A 329 32.73 -1.63 33.81
C LYS A 329 33.23 -1.37 35.23
N GLU A 330 33.39 -0.10 35.61
CA GLU A 330 33.80 0.27 36.97
C GLU A 330 32.77 -0.18 38.02
N ARG A 331 31.47 0.03 37.76
CA ARG A 331 30.39 -0.45 38.66
C ARG A 331 30.43 -1.97 38.81
N LEU A 332 30.55 -2.71 37.71
CA LEU A 332 30.61 -4.17 37.72
C LEU A 332 31.82 -4.68 38.53
N GLN A 333 32.99 -4.05 38.40
CA GLN A 333 34.15 -4.38 39.23
C GLN A 333 33.92 -4.13 40.73
N ARG A 334 33.23 -3.04 41.09
CA ARG A 334 32.85 -2.77 42.50
C ARG A 334 31.89 -3.84 43.03
N LEU A 335 30.88 -4.21 42.23
CA LEU A 335 29.92 -5.25 42.59
C LEU A 335 30.60 -6.62 42.77
N LYS A 336 31.57 -6.99 41.91
CA LYS A 336 32.37 -8.22 42.10
C LYS A 336 33.04 -8.25 43.47
N LYS A 337 33.68 -7.15 43.89
CA LYS A 337 34.31 -7.04 45.21
C LYS A 337 33.31 -7.17 46.36
N VAL A 338 32.13 -6.57 46.24
CA VAL A 338 31.05 -6.71 47.24
C VAL A 338 30.56 -8.15 47.31
N ASN A 339 30.35 -8.80 46.17
CA ASN A 339 29.96 -10.20 46.09
C ASN A 339 30.99 -11.13 46.76
N ASP A 340 32.29 -10.90 46.51
CA ASP A 340 33.36 -11.70 47.10
C ASP A 340 33.42 -11.54 48.63
N GLY A 341 33.24 -10.31 49.12
CA GLY A 341 33.13 -10.02 50.55
C GLY A 341 31.94 -10.74 51.20
N ALA A 342 30.75 -10.62 50.62
CA ALA A 342 29.55 -11.32 51.10
C ALA A 342 29.71 -12.85 51.05
N THR A 343 30.37 -13.38 50.01
CA THR A 343 30.65 -14.82 49.90
C THR A 343 31.59 -15.29 51.02
N ALA A 344 32.64 -14.52 51.32
CA ALA A 344 33.56 -14.82 52.41
C ALA A 344 32.87 -14.79 53.77
N GLU A 345 32.00 -13.80 54.01
CA GLU A 345 31.19 -13.69 55.23
C GLU A 345 30.25 -14.89 55.38
N TYR A 346 29.50 -15.25 54.35
CA TYR A 346 28.62 -16.42 54.37
C TYR A 346 29.40 -17.72 54.67
N LEU A 347 30.60 -17.86 54.10
CA LEU A 347 31.48 -19.01 54.35
C LEU A 347 32.01 -19.03 55.79
N GLU A 348 32.25 -17.87 56.40
CA GLU A 348 32.56 -17.78 57.83
C GLU A 348 31.38 -18.21 58.70
N ARG A 349 30.15 -17.76 58.39
CA ARG A 349 28.92 -18.22 59.07
C ARG A 349 28.75 -19.74 58.97
N GLN A 350 29.03 -20.33 57.80
CA GLN A 350 29.06 -21.79 57.62
C GLN A 350 30.10 -22.47 58.52
N LYS A 351 31.33 -21.93 58.58
CA LYS A 351 32.40 -22.44 59.46
C LYS A 351 32.02 -22.35 60.93
N GLN A 352 31.37 -21.27 61.37
CA GLN A 352 30.89 -21.09 62.75
C GLN A 352 29.91 -22.21 63.14
N ILE A 353 29.00 -22.58 62.23
CA ILE A 353 28.03 -23.66 62.44
C ILE A 353 28.69 -25.04 62.40
N SER A 354 29.57 -25.29 61.44
CA SER A 354 30.32 -26.56 61.38
C SER A 354 31.11 -26.79 62.67
N THR A 355 31.81 -25.74 63.14
CA THR A 355 32.58 -25.78 64.39
C THR A 355 31.68 -26.00 65.61
N PHE A 356 30.49 -25.37 65.66
CA PHE A 356 29.49 -25.60 66.70
C PHE A 356 29.01 -27.07 66.72
N LEU A 357 28.69 -27.63 65.55
CA LEU A 357 28.22 -29.01 65.40
C LEU A 357 29.30 -30.03 65.81
N GLU A 358 30.58 -29.79 65.50
CA GLU A 358 31.70 -30.63 65.93
C GLU A 358 31.92 -30.56 67.45
N CYS A 359 31.93 -29.35 68.02
CA CYS A 359 32.15 -29.15 69.45
C CYS A 359 31.00 -29.71 70.32
N LYS A 360 29.78 -29.82 69.78
CA LYS A 360 28.63 -30.45 70.44
C LYS A 360 28.78 -31.96 70.65
N LYS A 361 29.62 -32.66 69.88
CA LYS A 361 29.82 -34.12 69.94
C LYS A 361 30.66 -34.61 71.14
N SER A 362 31.38 -33.72 71.85
CA SER A 362 32.28 -34.07 72.96
C SER A 362 32.15 -33.10 74.14
N PHE A 363 32.22 -33.60 75.38
CA PHE A 363 32.10 -32.80 76.62
C PHE A 363 33.23 -31.75 76.75
N LEU A 364 34.46 -32.08 76.35
CA LEU A 364 35.59 -31.15 76.29
C LEU A 364 35.48 -30.16 75.10
N GLY A 365 34.80 -30.56 74.03
CA GLY A 365 34.50 -29.71 72.87
C GLY A 365 33.58 -28.54 73.22
N LYS A 366 32.58 -28.77 74.09
CA LYS A 366 31.67 -27.73 74.59
C LYS A 366 32.42 -26.62 75.34
N ILE A 367 33.39 -26.97 76.19
CA ILE A 367 34.21 -25.98 76.92
C ILE A 367 35.10 -25.20 75.95
N LYS A 368 35.68 -25.84 74.92
CA LYS A 368 36.59 -25.19 73.95
C LYS A 368 35.88 -24.20 73.01
N TYR A 369 34.61 -24.43 72.67
CA TYR A 369 33.80 -23.52 71.84
C TYR A 369 33.52 -22.18 72.55
N TYR A 370 33.19 -22.20 73.84
CA TYR A 370 32.92 -20.99 74.62
C TYR A 370 34.17 -20.14 74.90
N PHE A 371 35.37 -20.73 74.96
CA PHE A 371 36.62 -19.98 75.15
C PHE A 371 37.20 -19.37 73.86
N LYS A 372 36.92 -19.95 72.68
CA LYS A 372 37.39 -19.39 71.39
C LYS A 372 36.57 -18.19 70.90
N ASN A 373 35.29 -18.08 71.28
CA ASN A 373 34.39 -17.04 70.77
C ASN A 373 34.39 -15.72 71.55
N LYS A 374 35.23 -15.55 72.59
CA LYS A 374 35.28 -14.30 73.39
C LYS A 374 36.34 -13.29 72.96
N SER A 375 37.07 -13.55 71.87
CA SER A 375 38.07 -12.61 71.33
C SER A 375 38.20 -12.70 69.82
N ILE A 376 37.17 -12.23 69.10
CA ILE A 376 37.33 -11.74 67.72
C ILE A 376 36.78 -10.31 67.73
N LYS A 377 37.66 -9.37 68.08
CA LYS A 377 37.42 -7.93 67.92
C LYS A 377 37.42 -7.61 66.43
N LYS A 378 36.43 -6.80 66.03
CA LYS A 378 36.38 -5.95 64.83
C LYS A 378 37.77 -5.64 64.24
N GLN A 379 38.11 -6.28 63.12
CA GLN A 379 39.16 -5.78 62.23
C GLN A 379 39.09 -6.43 60.84
N ILE A 380 37.99 -6.21 60.10
CA ILE A 380 37.98 -6.29 58.63
C ILE A 380 37.10 -5.16 58.07
N ILE A 381 37.40 -3.93 58.47
CA ILE A 381 37.04 -2.72 57.72
C ILE A 381 38.24 -1.80 57.94
N ASN A 382 38.84 -1.33 56.85
CA ASN A 382 40.09 -0.53 56.76
C ASN A 382 41.35 -1.36 56.50
N ASP A 383 41.48 -1.86 55.27
CA ASP A 383 42.71 -1.72 54.47
C ASP A 383 42.47 -2.17 53.02
N VAL A 384 41.76 -1.32 52.27
CA VAL A 384 41.91 -1.27 50.80
C VAL A 384 41.91 0.21 50.41
N LYS A 385 42.98 0.91 50.75
CA LYS A 385 43.33 2.16 50.06
C LYS A 385 44.54 1.91 49.17
N THR A 386 44.36 2.27 47.91
CA THR A 386 45.38 2.53 46.85
C THR A 386 46.11 1.29 46.31
N LYS A 387 46.18 1.01 45.00
CA LYS A 387 45.88 1.75 43.76
C LYS A 387 45.03 0.85 42.85
N VAL A 388 43.98 1.40 42.24
CA VAL A 388 43.53 0.87 40.96
C VAL A 388 44.62 1.31 39.97
N GLU A 389 45.42 0.38 39.47
CA GLU A 389 46.11 0.62 38.22
C GLU A 389 45.02 0.96 37.21
N ARG A 390 44.91 2.25 36.87
CA ARG A 390 44.30 2.64 35.62
C ARG A 390 45.21 2.00 34.58
N GLU A 391 44.82 0.84 34.05
CA GLU A 391 45.30 0.48 32.72
C GLU A 391 45.04 1.72 31.88
N ASN A 392 46.12 2.30 31.33
CA ASN A 392 46.01 3.33 30.33
C ASN A 392 45.25 2.69 29.17
N ILE A 393 43.92 2.89 29.16
CA ILE A 393 43.15 2.71 27.96
C ILE A 393 43.66 3.84 27.08
N GLU A 394 44.59 3.52 26.18
CA GLU A 394 44.96 4.42 25.11
C GLU A 394 43.65 4.95 24.50
N PRO A 395 43.51 6.27 24.32
CA PRO A 395 42.37 6.78 23.60
C PRO A 395 42.45 6.14 22.21
N GLU A 396 41.52 5.23 21.91
CA GLU A 396 41.25 4.80 20.53
C GLU A 396 40.77 6.06 19.77
N THR A 397 41.68 6.94 19.40
CA THR A 397 41.46 8.01 18.43
C THR A 397 41.56 7.36 17.05
N ILE A 398 40.51 6.64 16.66
CA ILE A 398 40.34 6.10 15.30
C ILE A 398 39.36 6.98 14.51
N TYR A 399 39.33 8.28 14.78
CA TYR A 399 38.53 9.23 14.00
C TYR A 399 39.48 10.26 13.43
N GLU A 400 40.01 9.97 12.24
CA GLU A 400 40.63 11.01 11.43
C GLU A 400 39.54 12.00 11.04
N LYS A 401 39.62 13.23 11.58
CA LYS A 401 38.73 14.30 11.14
C LYS A 401 39.06 14.62 9.68
N LYS A 402 38.17 14.24 8.78
CA LYS A 402 38.25 14.60 7.36
C LYS A 402 37.45 15.87 7.11
N GLU A 403 37.85 16.64 6.09
CA GLU A 403 37.08 17.79 5.62
C GLU A 403 35.78 17.36 4.91
N GLN A 404 35.79 16.17 4.31
CA GLN A 404 34.62 15.54 3.68
C GLN A 404 34.58 14.06 4.02
N TYR A 405 33.40 13.58 4.43
CA TYR A 405 33.16 12.17 4.69
C TYR A 405 32.40 11.52 3.54
N THR A 406 32.64 10.22 3.38
CA THR A 406 31.94 9.39 2.41
C THR A 406 30.78 8.64 3.06
N LEU A 407 29.94 8.04 2.22
CA LEU A 407 28.87 7.17 2.69
C LEU A 407 29.41 5.93 3.40
N GLU A 408 30.54 5.38 2.93
CA GLU A 408 31.21 4.25 3.55
C GLU A 408 31.71 4.59 4.97
N ASP A 409 32.29 5.79 5.15
CA ASP A 409 32.68 6.27 6.49
C ASP A 409 31.46 6.30 7.43
N LEU A 410 30.32 6.81 6.96
CA LEU A 410 29.09 6.88 7.74
C LEU A 410 28.55 5.49 8.11
N ILE A 411 28.49 4.55 7.16
CA ILE A 411 28.07 3.17 7.43
C ILE A 411 29.01 2.49 8.43
N GLY A 412 30.32 2.66 8.27
CA GLY A 412 31.32 2.13 9.20
C GLY A 412 31.11 2.64 10.64
N LEU A 413 30.75 3.91 10.80
CA LEU A 413 30.39 4.48 12.10
C LEU A 413 29.10 3.88 12.67
N CYS A 414 28.08 3.66 11.84
CA CYS A 414 26.82 3.06 12.26
C CYS A 414 27.04 1.64 12.79
N THR A 415 27.80 0.82 12.07
CA THR A 415 28.19 -0.54 12.49
C THR A 415 28.96 -0.53 13.81
N ARG A 416 29.91 0.41 13.96
CA ARG A 416 30.67 0.56 15.21
C ARG A 416 29.77 0.98 16.38
N LEU A 417 28.84 1.90 16.15
CA LEU A 417 27.87 2.34 17.16
C LEU A 417 26.99 1.17 17.61
N ASN A 418 26.46 0.39 16.67
CA ASN A 418 25.66 -0.80 16.97
C ASN A 418 26.44 -1.81 17.83
N SER A 419 27.68 -2.12 17.45
CA SER A 419 28.57 -2.99 18.26
C SER A 419 28.81 -2.44 19.68
N LYS A 420 29.02 -1.13 19.83
CA LYS A 420 29.17 -0.51 21.16
C LYS A 420 27.86 -0.57 21.96
N ASN A 421 26.71 -0.36 21.32
CA ASN A 421 25.41 -0.47 21.97
C ASN A 421 25.15 -1.89 22.49
N GLU A 422 25.49 -2.93 21.72
CA GLU A 422 25.41 -4.33 22.17
C GLU A 422 26.29 -4.58 23.40
N ILE A 423 27.55 -4.12 23.38
CA ILE A 423 28.44 -4.21 24.55
C ILE A 423 27.83 -3.50 25.76
N ASN A 424 27.25 -2.32 25.55
CA ASN A 424 26.62 -1.53 26.62
C ASN A 424 25.36 -2.21 27.20
N LYS A 425 24.59 -2.92 26.36
CA LYS A 425 23.43 -3.75 26.74
C LYS A 425 23.88 -4.97 27.55
N ASN A 426 24.89 -5.71 27.07
CA ASN A 426 25.45 -6.87 27.77
C ASN A 426 26.01 -6.50 29.15
N MET A 427 26.71 -5.38 29.27
CA MET A 427 27.19 -4.91 30.58
C MET A 427 26.07 -4.54 31.55
N LYS A 428 24.93 -4.06 31.04
CA LYS A 428 23.76 -3.79 31.89
C LYS A 428 23.20 -5.10 32.45
N LEU A 429 23.10 -6.13 31.61
CA LEU A 429 22.67 -7.47 32.02
C LEU A 429 23.62 -8.08 33.07
N ASP A 430 24.93 -7.99 32.85
CA ASP A 430 25.94 -8.48 33.81
C ASP A 430 25.82 -7.78 35.18
N ILE A 431 25.60 -6.46 35.18
CA ILE A 431 25.37 -5.68 36.41
C ILE A 431 24.12 -6.18 37.12
N ASN A 432 23.00 -6.28 36.41
CA ASN A 432 21.73 -6.74 36.98
C ASN A 432 21.86 -8.15 37.58
N ALA A 433 22.49 -9.08 36.85
CA ALA A 433 22.73 -10.44 37.32
C ALA A 433 23.62 -10.47 38.58
N MET A 434 24.63 -9.61 38.64
CA MET A 434 25.51 -9.53 39.80
C MET A 434 24.83 -8.91 41.01
N GLU A 435 24.00 -7.89 40.83
CA GLU A 435 23.19 -7.28 41.90
C GLU A 435 22.19 -8.28 42.47
N LEU A 436 21.55 -9.09 41.63
CA LEU A 436 20.67 -10.17 42.06
C LEU A 436 21.44 -11.22 42.88
N LYS A 437 22.63 -11.61 42.41
CA LYS A 437 23.51 -12.55 43.13
C LYS A 437 23.90 -12.02 44.51
N ILE A 438 24.28 -10.75 44.59
CA ILE A 438 24.60 -10.09 45.87
C ILE A 438 23.38 -10.09 46.78
N THR A 439 22.22 -9.71 46.27
CA THR A 439 20.95 -9.67 47.04
C THR A 439 20.61 -11.05 47.63
N ASN A 440 20.73 -12.10 46.83
CA ASN A 440 20.50 -13.48 47.28
C ASN A 440 21.52 -13.91 48.34
N LEU A 441 22.80 -13.58 48.16
CA LEU A 441 23.83 -13.87 49.14
C LEU A 441 23.60 -13.13 50.46
N THR A 442 23.23 -11.84 50.41
CA THR A 442 22.90 -11.05 51.60
C THR A 442 21.76 -11.67 52.40
N LYS A 443 20.65 -12.05 51.73
CA LYS A 443 19.55 -12.77 52.39
C LYS A 443 20.00 -14.10 53.00
N LYS A 444 20.89 -14.85 52.33
CA LYS A 444 21.46 -16.10 52.89
C LYS A 444 22.28 -15.83 54.15
N ILE A 445 23.03 -14.73 54.20
CA ILE A 445 23.79 -14.31 55.38
C ILE A 445 22.85 -13.93 56.53
N GLU A 446 21.84 -13.09 56.27
CA GLU A 446 20.82 -12.70 57.26
C GLU A 446 20.10 -13.92 57.85
N ASN A 447 19.65 -14.84 56.98
CA ASN A 447 19.04 -16.09 57.42
C ASN A 447 20.02 -16.99 58.17
N ALA A 448 21.31 -16.97 57.81
CA ALA A 448 22.33 -17.71 58.53
C ALA A 448 22.56 -17.17 59.94
N GLU A 449 22.55 -15.85 60.10
CA GLU A 449 22.66 -15.19 61.41
C GLU A 449 21.46 -15.51 62.30
N LEU A 450 20.24 -15.43 61.77
CA LEU A 450 19.03 -15.82 62.49
C LEU A 450 19.12 -17.27 62.97
N TYR A 451 19.54 -18.18 62.09
CA TYR A 451 19.73 -19.59 62.43
C TYR A 451 20.80 -19.80 63.52
N ILE A 452 21.93 -19.08 63.45
CA ILE A 452 22.99 -19.14 64.46
C ILE A 452 22.49 -18.66 65.82
N ASN A 453 21.73 -17.56 65.86
CA ASN A 453 21.17 -17.02 67.11
C ASN A 453 20.16 -17.98 67.78
N GLU A 454 19.46 -18.80 66.99
CA GLU A 454 18.47 -19.76 67.49
C GLU A 454 19.02 -21.19 67.68
N ILE A 455 20.29 -21.43 67.38
CA ILE A 455 20.88 -22.78 67.27
C ILE A 455 20.93 -23.55 68.61
N GLU A 456 20.87 -22.86 69.76
CA GLU A 456 20.76 -23.49 71.08
C GLU A 456 19.35 -24.07 71.34
N LYS A 457 18.30 -23.52 70.72
CA LYS A 457 16.91 -23.99 70.89
C LYS A 457 16.57 -25.21 70.01
N HIS A 458 17.30 -25.41 68.92
CA HIS A 458 16.96 -26.43 67.92
C HIS A 458 18.11 -27.43 67.70
N LYS A 459 17.86 -28.72 67.98
CA LYS A 459 18.78 -29.85 67.68
C LYS A 459 18.83 -30.11 66.16
N LYS A 460 19.49 -29.26 65.39
CA LYS A 460 19.41 -29.31 63.91
C LYS A 460 20.75 -29.47 63.19
N SER A 461 20.68 -30.07 62.00
CA SER A 461 21.80 -30.51 61.16
C SER A 461 22.30 -29.41 60.19
N ILE A 462 23.51 -29.56 59.63
CA ILE A 462 24.04 -28.65 58.58
C ILE A 462 23.16 -28.63 57.32
N PHE A 463 22.44 -29.73 57.05
CA PHE A 463 21.49 -29.80 55.94
C PHE A 463 20.24 -28.94 56.16
N GLU A 464 19.74 -28.86 57.40
CA GLU A 464 18.62 -27.98 57.74
C GLU A 464 19.04 -26.51 57.72
N PHE A 465 20.30 -26.22 58.04
CA PHE A 465 20.88 -24.89 57.88
C PHE A 465 20.85 -24.44 56.41
N TRP A 466 21.34 -25.26 55.47
CA TRP A 466 21.27 -24.91 54.04
C TRP A 466 19.84 -24.75 53.53
N LYS A 467 18.91 -25.58 54.01
CA LYS A 467 17.49 -25.43 53.67
C LYS A 467 16.89 -24.13 54.21
N PHE A 468 17.33 -23.70 55.40
CA PHE A 468 16.84 -22.48 56.05
C PHE A 468 17.43 -21.23 55.39
N THR A 469 18.72 -21.21 55.06
CA THR A 469 19.35 -20.04 54.45
C THR A 469 18.86 -19.75 53.05
N ASN A 470 18.52 -20.79 52.28
CA ASN A 470 17.99 -20.66 50.92
C ASN A 470 16.47 -20.39 50.85
N LYS A 471 15.76 -20.25 51.99
CA LYS A 471 14.30 -20.13 52.02
C LYS A 471 13.76 -18.93 51.24
N ASP A 472 14.50 -17.83 51.20
CA ASP A 472 14.11 -16.55 50.59
C ASP A 472 14.95 -16.20 49.34
N GLU A 473 15.58 -17.21 48.72
CA GLU A 473 16.38 -17.04 47.50
C GLU A 473 15.49 -16.66 46.32
N ILE A 474 15.79 -15.54 45.68
CA ILE A 474 15.11 -15.08 44.47
C ILE A 474 15.68 -15.90 43.31
N SER A 475 14.81 -16.45 42.45
CA SER A 475 15.24 -17.26 41.30
C SER A 475 16.25 -16.50 40.42
N THR A 476 17.39 -17.14 40.13
CA THR A 476 18.50 -16.58 39.32
C THR A 476 18.32 -16.71 37.82
N LEU A 477 17.33 -17.48 37.38
CA LEU A 477 16.85 -17.43 36.00
C LEU A 477 16.03 -16.14 35.87
N THR A 478 16.67 -15.05 35.45
CA THR A 478 15.95 -14.10 34.63
C THR A 478 15.40 -14.92 33.47
N GLN A 479 14.06 -15.08 33.36
CA GLN A 479 13.44 -15.11 32.03
C GLN A 479 14.21 -14.03 31.28
N GLY A 480 14.96 -14.39 30.22
CA GLY A 480 15.82 -13.44 29.55
C GLY A 480 15.04 -12.14 29.41
N GLU A 481 15.65 -10.99 29.71
CA GLU A 481 15.01 -9.70 29.42
C GLU A 481 14.68 -9.71 27.92
N GLN A 482 13.53 -10.30 27.55
CA GLN A 482 12.60 -9.66 26.66
C GLN A 482 12.56 -8.28 27.26
N GLU A 483 13.07 -7.31 26.51
CA GLU A 483 12.84 -5.92 26.81
C GLU A 483 11.44 -5.85 27.40
N GLU A 484 11.30 -5.32 28.61
CA GLU A 484 10.02 -4.76 29.02
C GLU A 484 9.78 -3.53 28.11
N LEU A 485 9.67 -3.76 26.79
CA LEU A 485 8.53 -3.24 26.08
C LEU A 485 7.36 -3.59 26.99
N PRO A 486 6.57 -2.60 27.44
CA PRO A 486 5.40 -2.90 28.23
C PRO A 486 4.72 -4.08 27.55
N LYS A 487 4.40 -5.15 28.30
CA LYS A 487 3.52 -6.22 27.83
C LYS A 487 2.15 -5.61 27.55
N THR A 488 2.11 -4.76 26.54
CA THR A 488 0.96 -4.53 25.71
C THR A 488 0.61 -5.94 25.27
N LYS A 489 -0.57 -6.40 25.69
CA LYS A 489 -1.21 -7.48 24.94
C LYS A 489 -0.99 -7.11 23.47
N ILE A 490 -0.45 -8.04 22.67
CA ILE A 490 -0.45 -7.86 21.22
C ILE A 490 -1.93 -7.78 20.86
N GLU A 491 -2.47 -6.57 20.81
CA GLU A 491 -3.81 -6.32 20.34
C GLU A 491 -3.78 -6.68 18.86
N LYS A 492 -4.68 -7.57 18.44
CA LYS A 492 -4.79 -7.93 17.02
C LYS A 492 -5.13 -6.64 16.28
N CYS A 493 -4.16 -6.08 15.55
CA CYS A 493 -4.36 -4.91 14.71
C CYS A 493 -5.15 -5.37 13.48
N PHE A 494 -6.26 -4.70 13.18
CA PHE A 494 -7.07 -5.00 12.00
C PHE A 494 -6.44 -4.38 10.77
N ASP A 495 -6.21 -5.21 9.75
CA ASP A 495 -5.72 -4.78 8.44
C ASP A 495 -6.85 -4.82 7.41
N TYR A 496 -7.29 -3.67 6.90
CA TYR A 496 -8.47 -3.63 6.02
C TYR A 496 -8.25 -4.31 4.66
N ILE A 497 -7.03 -4.65 4.26
CA ILE A 497 -6.77 -5.41 3.04
C ILE A 497 -6.81 -6.92 3.35
N GLU A 498 -6.15 -7.34 4.42
CA GLU A 498 -5.97 -8.76 4.74
C GLU A 498 -7.13 -9.36 5.55
N ASP A 499 -7.73 -8.59 6.45
CA ASP A 499 -8.75 -9.08 7.40
C ASP A 499 -10.21 -8.83 6.93
N MET A 500 -10.43 -8.06 5.86
CA MET A 500 -11.79 -7.63 5.46
C MET A 500 -12.70 -8.79 5.09
N GLU A 501 -12.18 -9.85 4.47
CA GLU A 501 -12.97 -11.04 4.13
C GLU A 501 -13.46 -11.77 5.40
N GLU A 502 -12.58 -11.94 6.38
CA GLU A 502 -12.92 -12.60 7.66
C GLU A 502 -13.90 -11.75 8.47
N LEU A 503 -13.65 -10.43 8.56
CA LEU A 503 -14.55 -9.48 9.19
C LEU A 503 -15.93 -9.52 8.54
N GLY A 504 -15.97 -9.45 7.20
CA GLY A 504 -17.21 -9.44 6.44
C GLY A 504 -18.05 -10.70 6.66
N LYS A 505 -17.40 -11.88 6.70
CA LYS A 505 -18.08 -13.14 7.01
C LYS A 505 -18.68 -13.15 8.42
N LYS A 506 -17.89 -12.78 9.43
CA LYS A 506 -18.34 -12.74 10.84
C LYS A 506 -19.47 -11.74 11.05
N ALA A 507 -19.37 -10.56 10.45
CA ALA A 507 -20.39 -9.52 10.51
C ALA A 507 -21.70 -10.00 9.88
N ASP A 508 -21.64 -10.56 8.67
CA ASP A 508 -22.83 -11.03 7.94
C ASP A 508 -23.53 -12.20 8.68
N GLU A 509 -22.78 -13.15 9.22
CA GLU A 509 -23.32 -14.23 10.06
C GLU A 509 -23.97 -13.72 11.35
N LEU A 510 -23.38 -12.71 11.99
CA LEU A 510 -23.94 -12.10 13.19
C LEU A 510 -25.26 -11.39 12.87
N GLN A 511 -25.30 -10.61 11.78
CA GLN A 511 -26.50 -9.90 11.34
C GLN A 511 -27.63 -10.87 10.95
N ARG A 512 -27.33 -11.94 10.21
CA ARG A 512 -28.32 -12.99 9.85
C ARG A 512 -28.93 -13.69 11.06
N ARG A 513 -28.16 -13.86 12.13
CA ARG A 513 -28.62 -14.52 13.36
C ARG A 513 -29.46 -13.62 14.25
N LYS A 514 -29.15 -12.31 14.28
CA LYS A 514 -29.71 -11.38 15.26
C LYS A 514 -30.75 -10.42 14.71
N LEU A 515 -30.66 -10.04 13.43
CA LEU A 515 -31.56 -9.09 12.81
C LEU A 515 -32.76 -9.79 12.17
N SER A 516 -33.93 -9.21 12.35
CA SER A 516 -35.14 -9.58 11.64
C SER A 516 -35.11 -9.05 10.20
N LYS A 517 -36.02 -9.56 9.36
CA LYS A 517 -36.19 -9.05 8.01
C LYS A 517 -36.46 -7.53 8.01
N ASN A 518 -37.41 -7.08 8.80
CA ASN A 518 -37.79 -5.67 8.89
C ASN A 518 -36.60 -4.78 9.29
N GLU A 519 -35.72 -5.25 10.19
CA GLU A 519 -34.50 -4.52 10.56
C GLU A 519 -33.50 -4.46 9.40
N THR A 520 -33.27 -5.56 8.68
CA THR A 520 -32.40 -5.53 7.50
C THR A 520 -32.96 -4.68 6.36
N ASP A 521 -34.29 -4.62 6.21
CA ASP A 521 -34.97 -3.72 5.27
C ASP A 521 -34.83 -2.27 5.71
N ALA A 522 -34.95 -1.98 7.00
CA ALA A 522 -34.73 -0.66 7.57
C ALA A 522 -33.31 -0.15 7.36
N ILE A 523 -32.30 -0.99 7.62
CA ILE A 523 -30.89 -0.64 7.38
C ILE A 523 -30.64 -0.34 5.90
N PHE A 524 -31.21 -1.16 5.00
CA PHE A 524 -31.14 -0.91 3.57
C PHE A 524 -31.83 0.41 3.18
N ALA A 525 -33.04 0.68 3.71
CA ALA A 525 -33.77 1.92 3.47
C ALA A 525 -32.97 3.15 3.92
N VAL A 526 -32.40 3.12 5.12
CA VAL A 526 -31.57 4.21 5.66
C VAL A 526 -30.35 4.47 4.76
N LYS A 527 -29.72 3.44 4.18
CA LYS A 527 -28.64 3.62 3.20
C LYS A 527 -29.08 4.43 1.98
N GLN A 528 -30.28 4.16 1.47
CA GLN A 528 -30.81 4.76 0.25
C GLN A 528 -31.29 6.21 0.45
N ALA A 529 -31.65 6.58 1.68
CA ALA A 529 -32.24 7.87 2.03
C ALA A 529 -31.56 8.52 3.26
N ILE A 530 -30.23 8.38 3.36
CA ILE A 530 -29.49 8.79 4.56
C ILE A 530 -29.56 10.30 4.82
N ASN A 531 -29.66 11.13 3.77
CA ASN A 531 -29.72 12.58 3.94
C ASN A 531 -31.04 13.00 4.61
N SER A 532 -32.16 12.45 4.13
CA SER A 532 -33.47 12.65 4.74
C SER A 532 -33.51 12.17 6.20
N VAL A 533 -32.85 11.03 6.49
CA VAL A 533 -32.77 10.49 7.87
C VAL A 533 -31.96 11.39 8.80
N LYS A 534 -30.89 12.01 8.31
CA LYS A 534 -30.07 12.95 9.12
C LYS A 534 -30.77 14.27 9.37
N ALA A 535 -31.62 14.69 8.45
CA ALA A 535 -32.15 16.03 8.40
C ALA A 535 -33.69 16.04 8.51
N PHE A 536 -34.26 15.22 9.40
CA PHE A 536 -35.72 15.16 9.63
C PHE A 536 -36.38 16.53 9.91
N GLU A 537 -35.62 17.51 10.41
CA GLU A 537 -36.07 18.88 10.68
C GLU A 537 -35.78 19.86 9.52
N ASN A 538 -35.04 19.45 8.49
CA ASN A 538 -34.70 20.24 7.32
C ASN A 538 -35.54 19.82 6.11
N GLU A 539 -36.67 20.49 5.91
CA GLU A 539 -37.63 20.17 4.84
C GLU A 539 -37.00 20.17 3.44
N TYR A 540 -35.94 20.94 3.20
CA TYR A 540 -35.31 21.05 1.89
C TYR A 540 -34.61 19.76 1.44
N GLU A 541 -33.88 19.09 2.35
CA GLU A 541 -33.15 17.85 2.02
C GLU A 541 -34.11 16.69 1.78
N ASP A 542 -35.14 16.56 2.61
CA ASP A 542 -36.21 15.58 2.44
C ASP A 542 -36.89 15.73 1.07
N ILE A 543 -37.27 16.96 0.69
CA ILE A 543 -37.92 17.24 -0.59
C ILE A 543 -37.01 16.89 -1.77
N LYS A 544 -35.72 17.22 -1.66
CA LYS A 544 -34.75 16.98 -2.75
C LYS A 544 -34.52 15.49 -2.97
N GLU A 545 -34.25 14.73 -1.91
CA GLU A 545 -33.99 13.29 -2.01
C GLU A 545 -35.26 12.52 -2.42
N PHE A 546 -36.42 12.88 -1.85
CA PHE A 546 -37.71 12.31 -2.25
C PHE A 546 -38.03 12.56 -3.74
N LYS A 547 -37.90 13.81 -4.22
CA LYS A 547 -38.14 14.14 -5.63
C LYS A 547 -37.22 13.36 -6.56
N LYS A 548 -35.94 13.26 -6.21
CA LYS A 548 -34.96 12.47 -6.98
C LYS A 548 -35.40 11.01 -7.07
N LEU A 549 -35.77 10.40 -5.93
CA LEU A 549 -36.24 9.01 -5.87
C LEU A 549 -37.53 8.78 -6.67
N LYS A 550 -38.45 9.75 -6.62
CA LYS A 550 -39.72 9.68 -7.35
C LYS A 550 -39.51 9.83 -8.85
N GLN A 551 -38.64 10.74 -9.28
CA GLN A 551 -38.28 10.88 -10.69
C GLN A 551 -37.55 9.64 -11.21
N GLU A 552 -36.58 9.09 -10.45
CA GLU A 552 -35.92 7.82 -10.78
C GLU A 552 -36.93 6.67 -10.93
N TYR A 553 -37.97 6.63 -10.09
CA TYR A 553 -39.04 5.65 -10.21
C TYR A 553 -39.87 5.85 -11.49
N GLU A 554 -40.25 7.09 -11.80
CA GLU A 554 -41.01 7.45 -13.00
C GLU A 554 -40.24 7.16 -14.30
N ASP A 555 -38.95 7.50 -14.36
CA ASP A 555 -38.08 7.23 -15.51
C ASP A 555 -37.89 5.72 -15.76
N ASN A 556 -37.97 4.91 -14.70
CA ASN A 556 -37.85 3.45 -14.78
C ASN A 556 -39.21 2.73 -14.78
N MET A 557 -40.34 3.45 -14.88
CA MET A 557 -41.67 2.86 -14.70
C MET A 557 -41.96 1.72 -15.66
N GLU A 558 -41.56 1.79 -16.92
CA GLU A 558 -41.82 0.69 -17.89
C GLU A 558 -41.10 -0.60 -17.48
N TYR A 559 -39.85 -0.51 -17.03
CA TYR A 559 -39.04 -1.64 -16.57
C TYR A 559 -39.52 -2.18 -15.20
N ILE A 560 -39.96 -1.28 -14.32
CA ILE A 560 -40.55 -1.61 -13.02
C ILE A 560 -41.91 -2.30 -13.21
N ASN A 561 -42.78 -1.77 -14.06
CA ASN A 561 -44.09 -2.33 -14.39
C ASN A 561 -43.98 -3.70 -15.10
N MET A 562 -42.96 -3.91 -15.94
CA MET A 562 -42.65 -5.24 -16.48
C MET A 562 -42.29 -6.27 -15.40
N LYS A 563 -41.77 -5.83 -14.24
CA LYS A 563 -41.48 -6.70 -13.07
C LYS A 563 -42.67 -6.83 -12.10
N ASP A 564 -43.61 -5.88 -12.09
CA ASP A 564 -44.53 -5.67 -10.97
C ASP A 564 -45.86 -6.44 -11.01
N PHE A 565 -46.24 -7.11 -12.10
CA PHE A 565 -47.39 -8.03 -12.03
C PHE A 565 -46.98 -9.46 -11.63
N ASN A 566 -46.40 -9.60 -10.43
CA ASN A 566 -46.11 -10.90 -9.83
C ASN A 566 -47.04 -11.20 -8.64
N ILE A 567 -48.25 -11.67 -8.97
CA ILE A 567 -49.32 -12.10 -8.05
C ILE A 567 -48.90 -13.28 -7.15
N PHE A 568 -47.73 -13.89 -7.40
CA PHE A 568 -47.21 -15.07 -6.71
C PHE A 568 -45.97 -14.77 -5.84
N GLY A 569 -45.51 -13.52 -5.75
CA GLY A 569 -44.30 -13.17 -4.99
C GLY A 569 -43.04 -13.93 -5.46
N SER A 570 -42.16 -14.34 -4.55
CA SER A 570 -40.93 -15.10 -4.88
C SER A 570 -41.16 -16.49 -5.49
N MET A 571 -42.42 -16.94 -5.66
CA MET A 571 -42.73 -18.26 -6.21
C MET A 571 -42.64 -18.37 -7.74
N ASN A 572 -42.61 -17.24 -8.47
CA ASN A 572 -42.68 -17.22 -9.95
C ASN A 572 -41.42 -16.75 -10.69
N LYS A 573 -40.29 -16.50 -10.01
CA LYS A 573 -39.04 -16.23 -10.73
C LYS A 573 -38.33 -17.53 -11.05
N ASP A 574 -37.92 -17.66 -12.31
CA ASP A 574 -37.28 -18.84 -12.89
C ASP A 574 -36.16 -19.35 -11.96
N LYS A 575 -36.35 -20.53 -11.35
CA LYS A 575 -35.40 -21.14 -10.40
C LYS A 575 -34.04 -21.43 -11.05
N THR A 576 -33.90 -21.20 -12.35
CA THR A 576 -32.69 -21.33 -13.15
C THR A 576 -31.84 -20.05 -13.20
N GLN A 577 -32.37 -18.87 -12.84
CA GLN A 577 -31.56 -17.65 -12.79
C GLN A 577 -30.56 -17.73 -11.63
N ILE A 578 -29.30 -17.94 -12.01
CA ILE A 578 -28.17 -18.00 -11.10
C ILE A 578 -27.42 -16.67 -11.21
N SER A 579 -27.36 -15.94 -10.10
CA SER A 579 -26.52 -14.75 -9.96
C SER A 579 -25.21 -15.12 -9.29
N THR A 580 -24.20 -14.26 -9.40
CA THR A 580 -22.88 -14.49 -8.81
C THR A 580 -22.44 -13.29 -7.98
N ILE A 581 -21.98 -13.55 -6.75
CA ILE A 581 -21.30 -12.58 -5.88
C ILE A 581 -19.96 -13.20 -5.51
N ASN A 582 -18.86 -12.47 -5.75
CA ASN A 582 -17.49 -12.94 -5.47
C ASN A 582 -17.24 -14.38 -5.99
N ASN A 583 -17.57 -14.62 -7.27
CA ASN A 583 -17.49 -15.93 -7.94
C ASN A 583 -18.34 -17.07 -7.33
N GLN A 584 -19.19 -16.79 -6.33
CA GLN A 584 -20.12 -17.75 -5.75
C GLN A 584 -21.53 -17.58 -6.32
N LYS A 585 -22.10 -18.69 -6.78
CA LYS A 585 -23.43 -18.76 -7.39
C LYS A 585 -24.53 -18.77 -6.33
N HIS A 586 -25.57 -17.97 -6.52
CA HIS A 586 -26.73 -17.93 -5.63
C HIS A 586 -28.04 -17.67 -6.38
N ARG A 587 -29.18 -17.85 -5.70
CA ARG A 587 -30.53 -17.74 -6.25
C ARG A 587 -31.41 -16.79 -5.43
N GLU A 588 -30.78 -15.77 -4.84
CA GLU A 588 -31.49 -14.74 -4.07
C GLU A 588 -31.78 -13.51 -4.91
N ILE A 589 -32.81 -12.77 -4.52
CA ILE A 589 -33.29 -11.60 -5.25
C ILE A 589 -32.74 -10.33 -4.57
N PRO A 590 -32.13 -9.39 -5.33
CA PRO A 590 -31.74 -8.10 -4.77
C PRO A 590 -32.97 -7.37 -4.20
N LYS A 591 -32.81 -6.67 -3.08
CA LYS A 591 -33.89 -5.84 -2.53
C LYS A 591 -34.24 -4.75 -3.53
N ASP A 592 -35.55 -4.58 -3.72
CA ASP A 592 -36.06 -3.51 -4.54
C ASP A 592 -36.13 -2.22 -3.72
N LYS A 593 -35.31 -1.23 -4.10
CA LYS A 593 -35.21 0.07 -3.46
C LYS A 593 -36.56 0.76 -3.30
N TYR A 594 -37.40 0.77 -4.33
CA TYR A 594 -38.68 1.47 -4.32
C TYR A 594 -39.71 0.72 -3.48
N LYS A 595 -39.72 -0.61 -3.56
CA LYS A 595 -40.59 -1.43 -2.72
C LYS A 595 -40.23 -1.31 -1.24
N VAL A 596 -38.93 -1.32 -0.91
CA VAL A 596 -38.47 -1.18 0.47
C VAL A 596 -38.72 0.23 1.00
N LEU A 597 -38.53 1.28 0.20
CA LEU A 597 -38.86 2.66 0.61
C LEU A 597 -40.37 2.98 0.53
N ASN A 598 -41.19 2.08 -0.02
CA ASN A 598 -42.60 2.26 -0.29
C ASN A 598 -42.90 3.49 -1.20
N ILE A 599 -42.11 3.63 -2.27
CA ILE A 599 -42.23 4.68 -3.28
C ILE A 599 -42.97 4.14 -4.51
N ASN A 600 -44.02 4.86 -4.92
CA ASN A 600 -44.79 4.66 -6.13
C ASN A 600 -45.29 6.02 -6.67
N ALA A 601 -46.01 6.01 -7.79
CA ALA A 601 -46.54 7.23 -8.42
C ALA A 601 -47.39 8.10 -7.47
N ASN A 602 -48.12 7.47 -6.54
CA ASN A 602 -49.01 8.12 -5.59
C ASN A 602 -48.36 8.41 -4.24
N THR A 603 -47.08 8.03 -4.02
CA THR A 603 -46.41 8.33 -2.75
C THR A 603 -46.28 9.84 -2.59
N GLU A 604 -46.66 10.32 -1.41
CA GLU A 604 -46.51 11.70 -0.96
C GLU A 604 -45.32 11.82 0.00
N ILE A 605 -44.78 13.04 0.13
CA ILE A 605 -43.59 13.28 0.95
C ILE A 605 -43.80 12.96 2.43
N ASP A 606 -44.99 13.21 2.97
CA ASP A 606 -45.30 12.95 4.38
C ASP A 606 -45.30 11.44 4.68
N MET A 607 -45.83 10.62 3.76
CA MET A 607 -45.76 9.16 3.85
C MET A 607 -44.32 8.67 3.82
N PHE A 608 -43.48 9.25 2.95
CA PHE A 608 -42.06 8.92 2.88
C PHE A 608 -41.34 9.25 4.21
N LYS A 609 -41.58 10.43 4.77
CA LYS A 609 -41.00 10.84 6.06
C LYS A 609 -41.44 9.93 7.20
N GLU A 610 -42.72 9.56 7.27
CA GLU A 610 -43.24 8.66 8.30
C GLU A 610 -42.61 7.26 8.20
N ASN A 611 -42.48 6.74 6.98
CA ASN A 611 -41.79 5.48 6.73
C ASN A 611 -40.33 5.53 7.19
N LEU A 612 -39.59 6.59 6.86
CA LEU A 612 -38.22 6.77 7.32
C LEU A 612 -38.11 6.84 8.85
N LYS A 613 -39.01 7.54 9.54
CA LYS A 613 -39.06 7.58 11.02
C LYS A 613 -39.26 6.19 11.62
N ASN A 614 -40.11 5.36 10.99
CA ASN A 614 -40.30 3.97 11.42
C ASN A 614 -39.04 3.13 11.17
N TYR A 615 -38.35 3.32 10.04
CA TYR A 615 -37.08 2.66 9.77
C TYR A 615 -35.98 3.08 10.76
N THR A 616 -35.90 4.35 11.13
CA THR A 616 -34.92 4.81 12.13
C THR A 616 -35.10 4.11 13.48
N LYS A 617 -36.34 3.90 13.96
CA LYS A 617 -36.61 3.13 15.18
C LYS A 617 -36.14 1.68 15.09
N LEU A 618 -36.39 1.02 13.95
CA LEU A 618 -35.90 -0.35 13.72
C LEU A 618 -34.37 -0.41 13.65
N VAL A 619 -33.73 0.62 13.11
CA VAL A 619 -32.27 0.74 13.10
C VAL A 619 -31.71 0.95 14.51
N GLU A 620 -32.36 1.76 15.36
CA GLU A 620 -32.01 1.90 16.78
C GLU A 620 -32.13 0.56 17.53
N GLU A 621 -33.17 -0.23 17.27
CA GLU A 621 -33.30 -1.59 17.81
C GLU A 621 -32.17 -2.50 17.33
N ALA A 622 -31.78 -2.40 16.05
CA ALA A 622 -30.70 -3.19 15.48
C ALA A 622 -29.33 -2.87 16.12
N PHE A 623 -29.05 -1.60 16.43
CA PHE A 623 -27.82 -1.19 17.13
C PHE A 623 -27.69 -1.81 18.53
N ASN A 624 -28.80 -2.11 19.21
CA ASN A 624 -28.77 -2.81 20.49
C ASN A 624 -28.38 -4.29 20.36
N LYS A 625 -28.49 -4.87 19.16
CA LYS A 625 -28.24 -6.30 18.89
C LYS A 625 -26.83 -6.55 18.36
N ILE A 626 -26.28 -5.61 17.59
CA ILE A 626 -25.00 -5.76 16.89
C ILE A 626 -23.93 -4.85 17.51
N THR A 627 -22.84 -5.47 17.96
CA THR A 627 -21.68 -4.79 18.51
C THR A 627 -20.42 -5.29 17.83
N LEU A 628 -19.44 -4.40 17.71
CA LEU A 628 -18.15 -4.70 17.14
C LEU A 628 -17.39 -5.76 17.97
N GLN A 629 -16.83 -6.77 17.32
CA GLN A 629 -16.12 -7.89 17.98
C GLN A 629 -14.61 -7.68 18.12
N ASN A 630 -14.03 -6.81 17.31
CA ASN A 630 -12.60 -6.54 17.25
C ASN A 630 -12.40 -5.06 16.94
N ASN A 631 -11.33 -4.44 17.45
CA ASN A 631 -11.02 -3.05 17.12
C ASN A 631 -10.81 -2.91 15.59
N ILE A 632 -11.47 -1.93 14.97
CA ILE A 632 -11.31 -1.61 13.54
C ILE A 632 -11.20 -0.10 13.35
N ALA A 633 -10.61 0.33 12.25
CA ALA A 633 -10.69 1.72 11.80
C ALA A 633 -11.76 1.87 10.73
N VAL A 634 -12.49 2.98 10.76
CA VAL A 634 -13.42 3.39 9.70
C VAL A 634 -13.18 4.84 9.31
N TYR A 635 -13.47 5.17 8.06
CA TYR A 635 -13.04 6.39 7.41
C TYR A 635 -14.24 7.13 6.81
N LYS A 636 -14.15 8.46 6.80
CA LYS A 636 -15.15 9.32 6.16
C LYS A 636 -14.55 10.63 5.69
N LEU A 637 -14.83 11.04 4.46
CA LEU A 637 -14.51 12.38 3.95
C LEU A 637 -15.59 13.37 4.38
N LEU A 638 -15.19 14.48 5.01
CA LEU A 638 -16.11 15.48 5.54
C LEU A 638 -15.69 16.91 5.27
N GLN A 639 -16.70 17.79 5.36
CA GLN A 639 -16.55 19.24 5.36
C GLN A 639 -17.14 19.92 6.61
N ALA A 640 -18.18 19.38 7.26
CA ALA A 640 -18.78 19.97 8.46
C ALA A 640 -19.60 18.97 9.30
N ASN A 641 -19.75 19.30 10.61
CA ASN A 641 -20.53 18.68 11.70
C ASN A 641 -21.07 17.26 11.48
N MET A 642 -20.40 16.30 12.10
CA MET A 642 -20.82 14.90 12.20
C MET A 642 -21.73 14.69 13.42
N ASN A 643 -23.03 14.51 13.20
CA ASN A 643 -24.01 14.20 14.24
C ASN A 643 -24.98 13.11 13.77
N GLY A 644 -25.51 12.32 14.71
CA GLY A 644 -26.50 11.28 14.41
C GLY A 644 -25.97 10.13 13.57
N LEU A 645 -26.82 9.62 12.68
CA LEU A 645 -26.54 8.45 11.85
C LEU A 645 -25.62 8.79 10.69
N GLU A 646 -24.47 8.12 10.63
CA GLU A 646 -23.45 8.36 9.64
C GLU A 646 -22.94 7.06 9.01
N ILE A 647 -22.75 7.10 7.69
CA ILE A 647 -22.14 6.01 6.94
C ILE A 647 -20.65 6.28 6.82
N PHE A 648 -19.85 5.29 7.21
CA PHE A 648 -18.40 5.26 7.11
C PHE A 648 -17.96 4.11 6.21
N ASN A 649 -16.75 4.20 5.68
CA ASN A 649 -16.12 3.12 4.94
C ASN A 649 -15.04 2.45 5.78
N ILE A 650 -14.96 1.13 5.78
CA ILE A 650 -13.81 0.41 6.39
C ILE A 650 -12.55 0.61 5.54
N SER A 651 -12.72 0.80 4.22
CA SER A 651 -11.60 1.03 3.30
C SER A 651 -11.36 2.52 3.08
N PRO A 652 -10.18 3.06 3.45
CA PRO A 652 -9.85 4.45 3.14
C PRO A 652 -9.73 4.68 1.63
N ILE A 653 -9.32 3.67 0.86
CA ILE A 653 -9.22 3.74 -0.62
C ILE A 653 -10.60 4.05 -1.21
N LYS A 654 -11.62 3.24 -0.87
CA LYS A 654 -12.98 3.46 -1.39
C LYS A 654 -13.60 4.76 -0.92
N GLU A 655 -13.20 5.25 0.26
CA GLU A 655 -13.64 6.56 0.71
C GLU A 655 -13.01 7.68 -0.14
N LEU A 656 -11.70 7.58 -0.44
CA LEU A 656 -10.98 8.56 -1.26
C LEU A 656 -11.42 8.57 -2.74
N GLU A 657 -12.00 7.49 -3.25
CA GLU A 657 -12.66 7.49 -4.58
C GLU A 657 -13.83 8.49 -4.65
N ASN A 658 -14.44 8.84 -3.51
CA ASN A 658 -15.57 9.77 -3.43
C ASN A 658 -15.15 11.25 -3.24
N ILE A 659 -13.87 11.57 -3.38
CA ILE A 659 -13.37 12.95 -3.24
C ILE A 659 -14.10 13.89 -4.22
N LYS A 660 -14.85 14.86 -3.66
CA LYS A 660 -15.46 15.98 -4.40
C LYS A 660 -14.53 17.19 -4.39
N GLU A 661 -14.76 18.13 -5.31
CA GLU A 661 -13.86 19.28 -5.54
C GLU A 661 -13.38 19.96 -4.26
N ASP A 662 -14.29 20.19 -3.31
CA ASP A 662 -14.02 20.92 -2.06
C ASP A 662 -13.64 20.04 -0.84
N SER A 663 -13.68 18.70 -0.92
CA SER A 663 -13.47 17.82 0.25
C SER A 663 -11.98 17.50 0.47
N THR A 664 -11.42 17.98 1.59
CA THR A 664 -9.97 17.90 1.89
C THR A 664 -9.63 17.21 3.21
N THR A 665 -10.63 16.84 4.03
CA THR A 665 -10.41 16.22 5.35
C THR A 665 -10.97 14.81 5.43
N LEU A 666 -10.09 13.84 5.68
CA LEU A 666 -10.40 12.45 5.97
C LEU A 666 -10.44 12.24 7.48
N HIS A 667 -11.55 11.75 8.01
CA HIS A 667 -11.70 11.42 9.42
C HIS A 667 -11.48 9.92 9.60
N LYS A 668 -10.50 9.53 10.43
CA LYS A 668 -10.24 8.14 10.83
C LYS A 668 -10.78 7.89 12.23
N PHE A 669 -11.67 6.92 12.35
CA PHE A 669 -12.35 6.55 13.59
C PHE A 669 -11.88 5.18 14.03
N ASN A 670 -11.02 5.13 15.06
CA ASN A 670 -10.58 3.89 15.67
C ASN A 670 -11.65 3.39 16.65
N LEU A 671 -12.50 2.48 16.16
CA LEU A 671 -13.61 1.92 16.91
C LEU A 671 -13.11 0.81 17.84
N GLN A 672 -13.44 0.91 19.13
CA GLN A 672 -13.12 -0.13 20.10
C GLN A 672 -14.15 -1.27 20.11
N GLU A 673 -13.72 -2.47 20.46
CA GLU A 673 -14.61 -3.62 20.71
C GLU A 673 -15.79 -3.21 21.62
N GLY A 674 -16.99 -3.67 21.27
CA GLY A 674 -18.23 -3.34 21.98
C GLY A 674 -18.96 -2.09 21.49
N VAL A 675 -18.38 -1.30 20.58
CA VAL A 675 -19.08 -0.19 19.89
C VAL A 675 -20.29 -0.73 19.11
N PRO A 676 -21.50 -0.14 19.25
CA PRO A 676 -22.64 -0.44 18.39
C PRO A 676 -22.34 -0.08 16.94
N ILE A 677 -22.57 -1.02 16.03
CA ILE A 677 -22.22 -0.88 14.61
C ILE A 677 -23.15 -1.76 13.76
N LEU A 678 -23.52 -1.29 12.59
CA LEU A 678 -24.25 -2.08 11.59
C LEU A 678 -23.45 -2.13 10.31
N PHE A 679 -23.30 -3.33 9.74
CA PHE A 679 -22.47 -3.56 8.57
C PHE A 679 -23.36 -3.62 7.32
N TYR A 680 -22.97 -2.95 6.24
CA TYR A 680 -23.62 -3.14 4.94
C TYR A 680 -23.12 -4.43 4.28
N SER A 681 -23.45 -5.57 4.90
CA SER A 681 -23.10 -6.90 4.42
C SER A 681 -24.11 -7.43 3.40
N ASN A 682 -23.78 -8.55 2.75
CA ASN A 682 -24.59 -9.10 1.65
C ASN A 682 -26.07 -9.27 2.04
N ILE A 683 -26.36 -9.69 3.29
CA ILE A 683 -27.75 -9.86 3.78
C ILE A 683 -28.57 -8.56 3.78
N ILE A 684 -27.93 -7.40 3.84
CA ILE A 684 -28.63 -6.11 3.82
C ILE A 684 -29.18 -5.81 2.42
N PHE A 685 -28.52 -6.29 1.36
CA PHE A 685 -28.86 -5.97 -0.03
C PHE A 685 -29.78 -6.99 -0.71
N TYR A 686 -29.98 -8.17 -0.13
CA TYR A 686 -30.70 -9.27 -0.76
C TYR A 686 -31.79 -9.86 0.13
N GLU A 687 -32.85 -10.33 -0.52
CA GLU A 687 -33.87 -11.17 0.08
C GLU A 687 -33.36 -12.62 0.14
N ASN A 688 -32.97 -13.10 1.32
CA ASN A 688 -32.34 -14.42 1.49
C ASN A 688 -33.36 -15.54 1.79
N PHE A 689 -34.40 -15.68 0.95
CA PHE A 689 -35.45 -16.68 1.14
C PHE A 689 -34.96 -18.11 0.89
N ASN A 690 -34.12 -18.31 -0.14
CA ASN A 690 -33.62 -19.64 -0.51
C ASN A 690 -32.40 -20.07 0.30
N LYS A 691 -31.87 -19.19 1.17
CA LYS A 691 -30.66 -19.41 2.01
C LYS A 691 -29.41 -19.78 1.20
N THR A 692 -29.30 -19.25 0.00
CA THR A 692 -28.18 -19.46 -0.93
C THR A 692 -27.25 -18.25 -1.05
N LEU A 693 -27.57 -17.12 -0.40
CA LEU A 693 -26.75 -15.91 -0.48
C LEU A 693 -25.36 -16.13 0.12
N PRO A 694 -24.26 -15.83 -0.60
CA PRO A 694 -22.91 -15.91 -0.07
C PRO A 694 -22.74 -15.05 1.18
N ILE A 695 -22.03 -15.61 2.16
CA ILE A 695 -21.74 -14.95 3.43
C ILE A 695 -20.57 -14.00 3.21
N GLY A 696 -20.77 -12.71 3.48
CA GLY A 696 -19.71 -11.71 3.29
C GLY A 696 -20.19 -10.27 3.21
N MET A 697 -19.24 -9.39 2.92
CA MET A 697 -19.42 -7.94 2.68
C MET A 697 -18.87 -7.56 1.29
N ASP A 698 -19.25 -8.32 0.27
CA ASP A 698 -18.69 -8.18 -1.08
C ASP A 698 -19.30 -7.01 -1.85
N LEU A 699 -20.54 -6.62 -1.49
CA LEU A 699 -21.28 -5.55 -2.16
C LEU A 699 -20.95 -4.15 -1.62
N SER A 700 -20.44 -4.05 -0.39
CA SER A 700 -20.09 -2.78 0.24
C SER A 700 -19.13 -3.02 1.40
N THR A 701 -18.19 -2.10 1.59
CA THR A 701 -17.28 -2.06 2.75
C THR A 701 -17.71 -1.02 3.77
N GLU A 702 -18.94 -0.51 3.64
CA GLU A 702 -19.46 0.54 4.48
C GLU A 702 -20.09 -0.02 5.76
N VAL A 703 -20.17 0.84 6.76
CA VAL A 703 -20.85 0.60 8.03
C VAL A 703 -21.68 1.81 8.41
N LEU A 704 -22.72 1.59 9.19
CA LEU A 704 -23.55 2.62 9.78
C LEU A 704 -23.22 2.74 11.28
N LEU A 705 -23.00 3.98 11.72
CA LEU A 705 -22.76 4.34 13.12
C LEU A 705 -23.75 5.42 13.56
N ASP A 706 -24.16 5.37 14.82
CA ASP A 706 -24.86 6.47 15.47
C ASP A 706 -23.88 7.25 16.37
N LEU A 707 -23.42 8.40 15.90
CA LEU A 707 -22.46 9.22 16.60
C LEU A 707 -23.00 9.79 17.91
N ASN A 708 -24.32 9.84 18.09
CA ASN A 708 -24.92 10.27 19.35
C ASN A 708 -24.64 9.27 20.48
N GLN A 709 -24.37 8.00 20.16
CA GLN A 709 -24.04 6.94 21.11
C GLN A 709 -22.54 6.80 21.38
N LEU A 710 -21.70 7.62 20.75
CA LEU A 710 -20.24 7.44 20.75
C LEU A 710 -19.49 8.63 21.38
N GLU A 711 -18.49 8.31 22.18
CA GLU A 711 -17.51 9.26 22.71
C GLU A 711 -16.28 9.25 21.79
N MET A 712 -15.89 10.43 21.32
CA MET A 712 -14.81 10.61 20.35
C MET A 712 -13.71 11.49 20.96
N GLU A 713 -12.49 10.97 21.03
CA GLU A 713 -11.31 11.70 21.49
C GLU A 713 -10.34 11.85 20.33
N LYS A 714 -10.03 13.08 19.92
CA LYS A 714 -9.03 13.34 18.88
C LYS A 714 -7.64 12.96 19.41
N ILE A 715 -6.93 12.09 18.71
CA ILE A 715 -5.60 11.59 19.12
C ILE A 715 -4.47 12.03 18.20
N ASN A 716 -4.75 12.30 16.92
CA ASN A 716 -3.71 12.67 15.96
C ASN A 716 -4.24 13.53 14.81
N GLU A 717 -3.34 14.25 14.16
CA GLU A 717 -3.60 15.02 12.95
C GLU A 717 -2.40 14.94 12.01
N ASN A 718 -2.62 14.47 10.79
CA ASN A 718 -1.59 14.27 9.78
C ASN A 718 -2.03 14.84 8.43
N GLU A 719 -1.10 14.92 7.48
CA GLU A 719 -1.40 15.33 6.11
C GLU A 719 -0.54 14.58 5.09
N PHE A 720 -1.15 14.30 3.93
CA PHE A 720 -0.48 13.69 2.79
C PHE A 720 -1.06 14.24 1.48
N ASN A 721 -0.26 14.16 0.42
CA ASN A 721 -0.70 14.50 -0.93
C ASN A 721 -1.16 13.22 -1.65
N TYR A 722 -2.33 13.28 -2.26
CA TYR A 722 -2.95 12.21 -3.03
C TYR A 722 -3.19 12.67 -4.46
N ASN A 723 -2.78 11.87 -5.43
CA ASN A 723 -2.88 12.22 -6.83
C ASN A 723 -4.12 11.58 -7.45
N VAL A 724 -5.15 12.39 -7.72
CA VAL A 724 -6.46 11.93 -8.20
C VAL A 724 -6.52 11.98 -9.72
N LYS A 725 -6.78 10.83 -10.35
CA LYS A 725 -7.03 10.74 -11.80
C LYS A 725 -8.40 11.35 -12.13
N ARG A 726 -8.42 12.41 -12.95
CA ARG A 726 -9.67 12.99 -13.49
C ARG A 726 -10.00 12.41 -14.86
N ASN A 727 -9.01 12.34 -15.72
CA ASN A 727 -9.05 11.68 -17.02
C ASN A 727 -7.63 11.17 -17.37
N GLU A 728 -7.38 10.74 -18.61
CA GLU A 728 -6.06 10.22 -19.03
C GLU A 728 -4.95 11.29 -19.01
N PHE A 729 -5.31 12.57 -19.16
CA PHE A 729 -4.41 13.72 -19.25
C PHE A 729 -4.29 14.50 -17.94
N ASP A 730 -5.38 14.60 -17.19
CA ASP A 730 -5.50 15.45 -16.02
C ASP A 730 -5.49 14.64 -14.74
N TYR A 731 -4.48 14.94 -13.95
CA TYR A 731 -4.30 14.46 -12.59
C TYR A 731 -4.28 15.67 -11.68
N GLU A 732 -5.01 15.58 -10.58
CA GLU A 732 -5.14 16.64 -9.61
C GLU A 732 -4.52 16.20 -8.29
N ILE A 733 -3.51 16.94 -7.84
CA ILE A 733 -2.89 16.69 -6.54
C ILE A 733 -3.76 17.32 -5.48
N ARG A 734 -4.18 16.51 -4.52
CA ARG A 734 -5.02 16.93 -3.40
C ARG A 734 -4.29 16.70 -2.10
N LYS A 735 -4.19 17.77 -1.33
CA LYS A 735 -3.68 17.69 0.04
C LYS A 735 -4.81 17.20 0.96
N ILE A 736 -4.67 15.97 1.44
CA ILE A 736 -5.63 15.33 2.34
C ILE A 736 -5.14 15.52 3.78
N LYS A 737 -5.95 16.21 4.58
CA LYS A 737 -5.80 16.32 6.02
C LYS A 737 -6.47 15.13 6.69
N VAL A 738 -5.77 14.43 7.57
CA VAL A 738 -6.31 13.32 8.34
C VAL A 738 -6.51 13.75 9.77
N ILE A 739 -7.71 13.56 10.31
CA ILE A 739 -7.98 13.72 11.73
C ILE A 739 -8.37 12.37 12.31
N GLU A 740 -7.60 11.91 13.30
CA GLU A 740 -7.76 10.59 13.90
C GLU A 740 -8.42 10.69 15.28
N TYR A 741 -9.41 9.84 15.50
CA TYR A 741 -10.20 9.76 16.73
C TYR A 741 -10.14 8.36 17.33
N ASN A 742 -9.99 8.28 18.65
CA ASN A 742 -10.32 7.08 19.41
C ASN A 742 -11.81 7.12 19.77
N VAL A 743 -12.53 6.04 19.47
CA VAL A 743 -14.00 6.03 19.56
C VAL A 743 -14.47 4.89 20.45
N LYS A 744 -15.26 5.24 21.46
CA LYS A 744 -15.82 4.32 22.44
C LYS A 744 -17.33 4.50 22.55
N LYS A 745 -18.01 3.46 23.02
CA LYS A 745 -19.42 3.57 23.40
C LYS A 745 -19.57 4.54 24.58
N LYS A 746 -20.47 5.53 24.48
CA LYS A 746 -20.80 6.41 25.62
C LYS A 746 -21.28 5.57 26.80
N ARG A 747 -20.77 5.87 27.98
CA ARG A 747 -21.34 5.36 29.24
C ARG A 747 -22.58 6.19 29.54
N ILE A 748 -23.75 5.56 29.42
CA ILE A 748 -25.05 6.14 29.80
C ILE A 748 -25.23 6.00 31.30
#